data_AF-A0A257XPT8-F1
#
_entry.id   AF-A0A257XPT8-F1
#
_cell.length_a   1.000
_cell.length_b   1.000
_cell.length_c   1.000
_cell.angle_alpha   90.00
_cell.angle_beta   90.00
_cell.angle_gamma   90.00
#
_symmetry.space_group_name_H-M   'P 1'
#
loop_
_entity.id
_entity.type
_entity.pdbx_description
1 polymer ?
#
loop_
_entity_poly.entity_id
_entity_poly.type
_entity_poly.pdbx_seq_one_letter_code
_entity_poly.pdbx_strand_id
1 'polypeptide(L)'
;MQLNPSEISELIKAKIESFGAASELRTQGTIVSVTDGIVRIHGLSDVMSGEMIEMPGNTFGVALNLERDSVGAVILGDYEHIKEGDVAKCTGRILEVPVGRGLLGRVVNSLGQPIDGKGPIVADRTMPIERIAPGVIERKSVDQPVQTGLKSIDAMVPVGRGQRELIIGDRQTGKTAVAIDAIINQKGTGVKCIYVAVGQKASSVANVVRKLEEHGAMDHTIVVAATAADAAAMQYIAPYSGCTMGEYFRDLGEDALIVYDDLTKQAWAYRQVSLLLRRPPGREAYPGDVFYLHSRLLERAARVNADYVEKMTNGAVKGQTGSLTALPIIETQAGDVSAFVPTNVISITDGQIFLETDLFNAGIRPAINAGLSVSRVGGAAQTKVIKKLGGGIRLALAQYRELAAFAQFASDLDEATRKQLERGRRVTELMKQAQYSPMSVSEMALTLFAVNKGYMDDVEINKILPFESALTAFIKSKFGGLMDTIESTGNMDDATEKALTAAVDEFKKTIKSVENTRKITKAMEMVAASKMRKAQERMRAARPYAEKIARVATHLAYAHTEYKHPFVIPRERVKRVGLIVVSSDKGLCGGLNTNAFRVVVTQMKQWDAAGVGIDVTAFGNKGLGFMQRLGANVASQLTGIGDTPHMDKLIGPVKVMLDAYLDGKIDALYIVYNRFINTMKQEPTLTKLLPLAQLENAEEASLKTHWDYIYEPDAKPVVDGMLMRYIESLVYQAVAENIACEQSARMVAMKSASDNAKDVIGELKLVYNKTRQAAITKELSEIVAGAAAV
;
A
#
# COMPACT_ATOMS: atom_id res chain seq x y z
N MET A 1 31.18 6.61 -17.83
CA MET A 1 32.39 7.31 -17.36
C MET A 1 33.41 7.21 -18.48
N GLN A 2 33.87 8.33 -19.06
CA GLN A 2 34.96 8.34 -20.04
C GLN A 2 36.25 7.99 -19.30
N LEU A 3 36.88 6.85 -19.63
CA LEU A 3 38.19 6.47 -19.11
C LEU A 3 39.22 7.44 -19.68
N ASN A 4 39.81 8.29 -18.84
CA ASN A 4 40.83 9.24 -19.24
C ASN A 4 42.20 8.51 -19.21
N PRO A 5 42.89 8.31 -20.35
CA PRO A 5 44.12 7.51 -20.40
C PRO A 5 45.23 8.05 -19.50
N SER A 6 45.27 9.38 -19.30
CA SER A 6 46.23 10.07 -18.44
C SER A 6 46.13 9.64 -16.98
N GLU A 7 44.92 9.55 -16.42
CA GLU A 7 44.72 9.13 -15.02
C GLU A 7 45.16 7.68 -14.78
N ILE A 8 44.90 6.79 -15.74
CA ILE A 8 45.35 5.39 -15.66
C ILE A 8 46.87 5.31 -15.71
N SER A 9 47.50 6.06 -16.62
CA SER A 9 48.95 6.13 -16.71
C SER A 9 49.60 6.66 -15.44
N GLU A 10 49.03 7.71 -14.82
CA GLU A 10 49.53 8.25 -13.55
C GLU A 10 49.38 7.25 -12.40
N LEU A 11 48.24 6.54 -12.31
CA LEU A 11 48.01 5.55 -11.26
C LEU A 11 48.98 4.36 -11.38
N ILE A 12 49.22 3.87 -12.60
CA ILE A 12 50.21 2.81 -12.85
C ILE A 12 51.62 3.32 -12.55
N LYS A 13 51.96 4.54 -12.97
CA LYS A 13 53.27 5.14 -12.71
C LYS A 13 53.53 5.27 -11.21
N ALA A 14 52.57 5.76 -10.44
CA ALA A 14 52.67 5.86 -8.98
C ALA A 14 52.86 4.48 -8.31
N LYS A 15 52.22 3.42 -8.81
CA LYS A 15 52.44 2.04 -8.32
C LYS A 15 53.84 1.50 -8.63
N ILE A 16 54.39 1.84 -9.79
CA ILE A 16 55.76 1.44 -10.17
C ILE A 16 56.78 2.22 -9.35
N GLU A 17 56.58 3.53 -9.16
CA GLU A 17 57.44 4.39 -8.34
C GLU A 17 57.44 3.98 -6.86
N SER A 18 56.31 3.50 -6.34
CA SER A 18 56.18 2.98 -4.96
C SER A 18 56.54 1.50 -4.81
N PHE A 19 56.96 0.82 -5.87
CA PHE A 19 57.39 -0.58 -5.79
C PHE A 19 58.76 -0.68 -5.11
N GLY A 20 58.75 -0.90 -3.80
CA GLY A 20 59.95 -1.20 -3.03
C GLY A 20 60.42 -2.63 -3.29
N ALA A 21 61.49 -2.81 -4.05
CA ALA A 21 62.14 -4.11 -4.26
C ALA A 21 62.99 -4.53 -3.04
N ALA A 22 62.36 -4.66 -1.87
CA ALA A 22 63.02 -5.18 -0.68
C ALA A 22 62.99 -6.73 -0.71
N SER A 23 64.15 -7.37 -0.52
CA SER A 23 64.24 -8.82 -0.34
C SER A 23 63.84 -9.15 1.10
N GLU A 24 62.82 -9.99 1.27
CA GLU A 24 62.34 -10.46 2.57
C GLU A 24 62.58 -11.97 2.68
N LEU A 25 63.23 -12.41 3.77
CA LEU A 25 63.38 -13.83 4.08
C LEU A 25 62.02 -14.37 4.52
N ARG A 26 61.51 -15.40 3.82
CA ARG A 26 60.27 -16.08 4.18
C ARG A 26 60.48 -17.59 4.24
N THR A 27 59.87 -18.21 5.23
CA THR A 27 59.87 -19.66 5.39
C THR A 27 58.98 -20.30 4.33
N GLN A 28 59.47 -21.36 3.72
CA GLN A 28 58.83 -22.06 2.61
C GLN A 28 58.61 -23.53 2.98
N GLY A 29 57.54 -24.10 2.46
CA GLY A 29 57.26 -25.53 2.50
C GLY A 29 56.84 -26.06 1.14
N THR A 30 56.67 -27.37 1.07
CA THR A 30 56.27 -28.09 -0.14
C THR A 30 54.96 -28.83 0.14
N ILE A 31 53.99 -28.70 -0.75
CA ILE A 31 52.72 -29.42 -0.66
C ILE A 31 52.98 -30.90 -0.94
N VAL A 32 52.61 -31.75 0.03
CA VAL A 32 52.79 -33.21 -0.01
C VAL A 32 51.51 -33.91 -0.48
N SER A 33 50.35 -33.33 -0.19
CA SER A 33 49.08 -33.86 -0.67
C SER A 33 48.03 -32.79 -0.78
N VAL A 34 47.13 -32.92 -1.76
CA VAL A 34 45.93 -32.10 -1.94
C VAL A 34 44.73 -33.04 -2.00
N THR A 35 43.71 -32.81 -1.17
CA THR A 35 42.48 -33.62 -1.16
C THR A 35 41.31 -32.77 -0.70
N ASP A 36 40.26 -32.66 -1.54
CA ASP A 36 38.99 -31.98 -1.22
C ASP A 36 39.16 -30.59 -0.57
N GLY A 37 40.08 -29.77 -1.07
CA GLY A 37 40.35 -28.41 -0.56
C GLY A 37 41.25 -28.34 0.68
N ILE A 38 41.85 -29.46 1.10
CA ILE A 38 42.86 -29.52 2.16
C ILE A 38 44.22 -29.81 1.55
N VAL A 39 45.24 -29.06 1.98
CA VAL A 39 46.63 -29.36 1.71
C VAL A 39 47.34 -29.83 2.97
N ARG A 40 48.26 -30.78 2.79
CA ARG A 40 49.28 -31.10 3.78
C ARG A 40 50.61 -30.58 3.26
N ILE A 41 51.27 -29.75 4.05
CA ILE A 41 52.50 -29.07 3.67
C ILE A 41 53.62 -29.57 4.58
N HIS A 42 54.76 -29.94 3.99
CA HIS A 42 55.98 -30.26 4.73
C HIS A 42 56.90 -29.03 4.75
N GLY A 43 57.54 -28.76 5.88
CA GLY A 43 58.31 -27.53 6.10
C GLY A 43 57.49 -26.49 6.86
N LEU A 44 57.63 -25.21 6.49
CA LEU A 44 56.98 -24.08 7.19
C LEU A 44 57.25 -24.08 8.71
N SER A 45 58.51 -24.21 9.13
CA SER A 45 58.91 -24.31 10.54
C SER A 45 58.41 -23.18 11.44
N ASP A 46 58.23 -22.00 10.87
CA ASP A 46 57.84 -20.78 11.61
C ASP A 46 56.36 -20.45 11.49
N VAL A 47 55.55 -21.33 10.90
CA VAL A 47 54.12 -21.07 10.70
C VAL A 47 53.36 -21.02 12.03
N MET A 48 52.45 -20.07 12.14
CA MET A 48 51.57 -19.94 13.30
C MET A 48 50.21 -20.58 13.04
N SER A 49 49.54 -21.03 14.10
CA SER A 49 48.14 -21.47 14.00
C SER A 49 47.27 -20.28 13.58
N GLY A 50 46.45 -20.46 12.54
CA GLY A 50 45.62 -19.39 11.97
C GLY A 50 46.37 -18.45 11.00
N GLU A 51 47.64 -18.72 10.69
CA GLU A 51 48.39 -17.96 9.69
C GLU A 51 47.87 -18.21 8.27
N MET A 52 47.86 -17.16 7.44
CA MET A 52 47.67 -17.30 6.01
C MET A 52 48.92 -17.87 5.35
N ILE A 53 48.71 -18.90 4.53
CA ILE A 53 49.75 -19.52 3.71
C ILE A 53 49.47 -19.14 2.26
N GLU A 54 50.48 -18.57 1.60
CA GLU A 54 50.44 -18.23 0.18
C GLU A 54 50.85 -19.43 -0.67
N MET A 55 50.03 -19.76 -1.66
CA MET A 55 50.22 -20.84 -2.63
C MET A 55 50.24 -20.29 -4.06
N PRO A 56 50.65 -21.09 -5.07
CA PRO A 56 50.68 -20.64 -6.45
C PRO A 56 49.31 -20.15 -6.94
N GLY A 57 49.32 -19.21 -7.88
CA GLY A 57 48.08 -18.65 -8.44
C GLY A 57 47.39 -17.61 -7.55
N ASN A 58 48.10 -17.02 -6.58
CA ASN A 58 47.54 -16.05 -5.62
C ASN A 58 46.41 -16.66 -4.77
N THR A 59 46.55 -17.95 -4.47
CA THR A 59 45.62 -18.69 -3.60
C THR A 59 46.14 -18.68 -2.19
N PHE A 60 45.26 -18.45 -1.24
CA PHE A 60 45.58 -18.45 0.18
C PHE A 60 45.00 -19.67 0.86
N GLY A 61 45.65 -20.16 1.90
CA GLY A 61 45.13 -21.17 2.81
C GLY A 61 45.29 -20.74 4.26
N VAL A 62 44.58 -21.38 5.18
CA VAL A 62 44.73 -21.14 6.62
C VAL A 62 45.35 -22.36 7.26
N ALA A 63 46.45 -22.16 8.00
CA ALA A 63 47.04 -23.20 8.84
C ALA A 63 46.09 -23.54 10.01
N LEU A 64 45.58 -24.77 10.07
CA LEU A 64 44.63 -25.20 11.11
C LEU A 64 45.18 -26.29 12.03
N ASN A 65 46.02 -27.18 11.49
CA ASN A 65 46.67 -28.24 12.27
C ASN A 65 48.18 -28.12 12.08
N LEU A 66 48.91 -28.02 13.19
CA LEU A 66 50.37 -28.08 13.21
C LEU A 66 50.77 -29.45 13.75
N GLU A 67 51.00 -30.41 12.86
CA GLU A 67 51.51 -31.72 13.21
C GLU A 67 53.03 -31.67 13.38
N ARG A 68 53.64 -32.74 13.90
CA ARG A 68 55.09 -32.78 14.17
C ARG A 68 55.94 -32.52 12.93
N ASP A 69 55.53 -33.10 11.80
CA ASP A 69 56.31 -33.10 10.54
C ASP A 69 55.52 -32.50 9.37
N SER A 70 54.30 -31.99 9.61
CA SER A 70 53.47 -31.41 8.55
C SER A 70 52.47 -30.38 9.06
N VAL A 71 52.03 -29.51 8.18
CA VAL A 71 51.02 -28.47 8.42
C VAL A 71 49.80 -28.80 7.59
N GLY A 72 48.67 -29.01 8.27
CA GLY A 72 47.36 -29.15 7.64
C GLY A 72 46.75 -27.76 7.43
N ALA A 73 46.55 -27.38 6.17
CA ALA A 73 45.95 -26.11 5.81
C ALA A 73 44.72 -26.30 4.92
N VAL A 74 43.74 -25.42 5.09
CA VAL A 74 42.52 -25.40 4.29
C VAL A 74 42.62 -24.27 3.27
N ILE A 75 42.35 -24.58 2.01
CA ILE A 75 42.47 -23.66 0.89
C ILE A 75 41.25 -22.71 0.87
N LEU A 76 41.51 -21.41 0.73
CA LEU A 76 40.52 -20.33 0.67
C LEU A 76 40.25 -19.93 -0.79
N GLY A 77 39.52 -20.77 -1.52
CA GLY A 77 39.14 -20.51 -2.90
C GLY A 77 39.20 -21.76 -3.77
N ASP A 78 39.43 -21.54 -5.06
CA ASP A 78 39.68 -22.63 -6.02
C ASP A 78 40.99 -23.34 -5.67
N TYR A 79 40.98 -24.66 -5.80
CA TYR A 79 42.09 -25.54 -5.45
C TYR A 79 42.48 -26.51 -6.57
N GLU A 80 41.74 -26.55 -7.68
CA GLU A 80 42.00 -27.54 -8.75
C GLU A 80 43.36 -27.33 -9.45
N HIS A 81 43.90 -26.11 -9.41
CA HIS A 81 45.22 -25.79 -9.98
C HIS A 81 46.39 -26.17 -9.08
N ILE A 82 46.15 -26.46 -7.79
CA ILE A 82 47.19 -26.78 -6.80
C ILE A 82 47.59 -28.25 -6.90
N LYS A 83 48.89 -28.52 -6.92
CA LYS A 83 49.45 -29.86 -7.11
C LYS A 83 50.45 -30.24 -6.02
N GLU A 84 50.68 -31.53 -5.87
CA GLU A 84 51.80 -32.04 -5.07
C GLU A 84 53.13 -31.52 -5.64
N GLY A 85 54.04 -31.14 -4.74
CA GLY A 85 55.33 -30.52 -5.08
C GLY A 85 55.27 -29.00 -5.16
N ASP A 86 54.08 -28.39 -5.16
CA ASP A 86 53.94 -26.94 -5.20
C ASP A 86 54.50 -26.27 -3.92
N VAL A 87 54.97 -25.04 -4.11
CA VAL A 87 55.58 -24.23 -3.07
C VAL A 87 54.51 -23.49 -2.28
N ALA A 88 54.54 -23.65 -0.95
CA ALA A 88 53.74 -22.88 -0.01
C ALA A 88 54.65 -21.95 0.81
N LYS A 89 54.19 -20.72 1.09
CA LYS A 89 54.99 -19.71 1.81
C LYS A 89 54.21 -19.15 3.01
N CYS A 90 54.91 -18.98 4.13
CA CYS A 90 54.39 -18.21 5.26
C CYS A 90 54.21 -16.74 4.86
N THR A 91 53.11 -16.13 5.31
CA THR A 91 52.86 -14.70 5.09
C THR A 91 53.21 -13.85 6.31
N GLY A 92 53.46 -14.47 7.47
CA GLY A 92 53.68 -13.80 8.76
C GLY A 92 52.43 -13.10 9.31
N ARG A 93 51.27 -13.28 8.66
CA ARG A 93 50.02 -12.61 8.99
C ARG A 93 48.94 -13.63 9.30
N ILE A 94 48.26 -13.43 10.42
CA ILE A 94 47.01 -14.12 10.72
C ILE A 94 45.98 -13.72 9.67
N LEU A 95 44.96 -14.55 9.44
CA LEU A 95 43.88 -14.22 8.50
C LEU A 95 43.23 -12.86 8.83
N GLU A 96 43.41 -11.92 7.90
CA GLU A 96 42.95 -10.54 7.98
C GLU A 96 42.07 -10.19 6.78
N VAL A 97 41.13 -9.26 6.99
CA VAL A 97 40.28 -8.73 5.92
C VAL A 97 40.36 -7.20 5.87
N PRO A 98 40.20 -6.59 4.69
CA PRO A 98 40.07 -5.14 4.58
C PRO A 98 38.83 -4.66 5.34
N VAL A 99 38.97 -3.51 6.00
CA VAL A 99 37.89 -2.81 6.69
C VAL A 99 37.91 -1.33 6.35
N GLY A 100 36.76 -0.67 6.45
CA GLY A 100 36.66 0.77 6.22
C GLY A 100 35.34 1.20 5.59
N ARG A 101 35.14 2.51 5.50
CA ARG A 101 33.92 3.10 4.93
C ARG A 101 33.77 2.82 3.43
N GLY A 102 34.87 2.58 2.71
CA GLY A 102 34.86 2.25 1.28
C GLY A 102 34.20 0.91 0.92
N LEU A 103 33.87 0.08 1.92
CA LEU A 103 33.11 -1.16 1.74
C LEU A 103 31.59 -0.95 1.67
N LEU A 104 31.07 0.19 2.14
CA LEU A 104 29.64 0.48 2.09
C LEU A 104 29.18 0.55 0.62
N GLY A 105 28.07 -0.12 0.30
CA GLY A 105 27.57 -0.22 -1.07
C GLY A 105 28.26 -1.28 -1.94
N ARG A 106 29.17 -2.07 -1.37
CA ARG A 106 29.95 -3.09 -2.08
C ARG A 106 29.49 -4.51 -1.75
N VAL A 107 29.69 -5.40 -2.71
CA VAL A 107 29.57 -6.85 -2.53
C VAL A 107 30.97 -7.46 -2.57
N VAL A 108 31.36 -8.16 -1.51
CA VAL A 108 32.68 -8.76 -1.34
C VAL A 108 32.58 -10.25 -1.04
N ASN A 109 33.64 -11.00 -1.38
CA ASN A 109 33.80 -12.38 -0.92
C ASN A 109 34.28 -12.42 0.55
N SER A 110 34.47 -13.62 1.10
CA SER A 110 34.92 -13.79 2.48
C SER A 110 36.33 -13.27 2.78
N LEU A 111 37.14 -12.96 1.76
CA LEU A 111 38.46 -12.32 1.92
C LEU A 111 38.38 -10.79 1.80
N GLY A 112 37.18 -10.23 1.64
CA GLY A 112 36.96 -8.80 1.43
C GLY A 112 37.31 -8.31 0.03
N GLN A 113 37.50 -9.21 -0.94
CA GLN A 113 37.74 -8.84 -2.34
C GLN A 113 36.42 -8.55 -3.04
N PRO A 114 36.32 -7.48 -3.86
CA PRO A 114 35.08 -7.11 -4.53
C PRO A 114 34.68 -8.12 -5.60
N ILE A 115 33.40 -8.52 -5.58
CA ILE A 115 32.79 -9.43 -6.58
C ILE A 115 31.62 -8.78 -7.33
N ASP A 116 31.36 -7.49 -7.10
CA ASP A 116 30.30 -6.70 -7.74
C ASP A 116 30.69 -6.08 -9.09
N GLY A 117 31.95 -6.24 -9.52
CA GLY A 117 32.45 -5.63 -10.76
C GLY A 117 32.63 -4.10 -10.71
N LYS A 118 32.46 -3.45 -9.54
CA LYS A 118 32.58 -1.99 -9.38
C LYS A 118 34.04 -1.52 -9.18
N GLY A 119 35.02 -2.33 -9.54
CA GLY A 119 36.45 -2.04 -9.38
C GLY A 119 37.01 -2.32 -7.97
N PRO A 120 38.29 -1.98 -7.70
CA PRO A 120 38.93 -2.24 -6.40
C PRO A 120 38.27 -1.43 -5.27
N ILE A 121 38.45 -1.91 -4.03
CA ILE A 121 37.98 -1.21 -2.82
C ILE A 121 39.14 -0.43 -2.21
N VAL A 122 38.88 0.82 -1.86
CA VAL A 122 39.77 1.61 -0.99
C VAL A 122 39.40 1.29 0.45
N ALA A 123 40.19 0.43 1.09
CA ALA A 123 40.06 0.10 2.50
C ALA A 123 40.92 1.02 3.35
N ASP A 124 40.50 1.29 4.59
CA ASP A 124 41.25 2.17 5.51
C ASP A 124 42.43 1.43 6.14
N ARG A 125 42.22 0.14 6.46
CA ARG A 125 43.20 -0.79 7.03
C ARG A 125 42.74 -2.24 6.89
N THR A 126 43.57 -3.19 7.30
CA THR A 126 43.18 -4.59 7.50
C THR A 126 42.99 -4.89 8.98
N MET A 127 42.13 -5.86 9.31
CA MET A 127 41.88 -6.32 10.68
C MET A 127 41.79 -7.84 10.73
N PRO A 128 42.33 -8.50 11.78
CA PRO A 128 42.22 -9.95 11.93
C PRO A 128 40.77 -10.41 12.04
N ILE A 129 40.41 -11.51 11.39
CA ILE A 129 39.04 -12.04 11.48
C ILE A 129 38.75 -12.73 12.80
N GLU A 130 39.80 -13.27 13.44
CA GLU A 130 39.73 -13.86 14.77
C GLU A 130 40.17 -12.83 15.81
N ARG A 131 39.20 -12.33 16.58
CA ARG A 131 39.42 -11.38 17.67
C ARG A 131 38.63 -11.82 18.89
N ILE A 132 39.19 -11.53 20.07
CA ILE A 132 38.49 -11.72 21.33
C ILE A 132 37.40 -10.65 21.44
N ALA A 133 36.21 -11.07 21.86
CA ALA A 133 35.09 -10.16 22.08
C ALA A 133 35.36 -9.16 23.22
N PRO A 134 34.69 -7.99 23.24
CA PRO A 134 34.79 -7.06 24.35
C PRO A 134 34.45 -7.70 25.70
N GLY A 135 35.30 -7.46 26.69
CA GLY A 135 35.18 -8.00 28.04
C GLY A 135 33.99 -7.38 28.81
N VAL A 136 33.63 -7.98 29.94
CA VAL A 136 32.46 -7.57 30.72
C VAL A 136 32.49 -6.09 31.13
N ILE A 137 33.66 -5.59 31.55
CA ILE A 137 33.87 -4.19 31.98
C ILE A 137 33.76 -3.21 30.80
N GLU A 138 34.09 -3.66 29.59
CA GLU A 138 34.07 -2.83 28.38
C GLU A 138 32.66 -2.66 27.80
N ARG A 139 31.70 -3.48 28.25
CA ARG A 139 30.32 -3.46 27.76
C ARG A 139 29.47 -2.38 28.44
N LYS A 140 28.43 -1.94 27.74
CA LYS A 140 27.36 -1.09 28.26
C LYS A 140 26.01 -1.79 28.06
N SER A 141 25.09 -1.62 29.00
CA SER A 141 23.71 -2.11 28.88
C SER A 141 23.02 -1.60 27.62
N VAL A 142 22.20 -2.44 27.01
CA VAL A 142 21.40 -2.11 25.83
C VAL A 142 20.21 -1.23 26.24
N ASP A 143 20.26 0.07 25.89
CA ASP A 143 19.24 1.08 26.23
C ASP A 143 18.61 1.80 25.02
N GLN A 144 19.06 1.47 23.80
CA GLN A 144 18.63 2.11 22.55
C GLN A 144 18.02 1.08 21.60
N PRO A 145 16.88 1.38 20.95
CA PRO A 145 16.24 0.48 20.01
C PRO A 145 16.97 0.43 18.65
N VAL A 146 16.90 -0.73 18.00
CA VAL A 146 17.08 -0.89 16.56
C VAL A 146 15.69 -1.21 16.00
N GLN A 147 15.08 -0.24 15.33
CA GLN A 147 13.72 -0.39 14.79
C GLN A 147 13.76 -1.33 13.59
N THR A 148 13.04 -2.44 13.63
CA THR A 148 12.90 -3.32 12.45
C THR A 148 11.89 -2.77 11.45
N GLY A 149 10.98 -1.91 11.91
CA GLY A 149 9.87 -1.39 11.11
C GLY A 149 8.73 -2.40 10.97
N LEU A 150 8.83 -3.55 11.64
CA LEU A 150 7.82 -4.60 11.64
C LEU A 150 7.05 -4.54 12.95
N LYS A 151 5.77 -4.16 12.90
CA LYS A 151 4.94 -3.98 14.11
C LYS A 151 4.86 -5.24 14.98
N SER A 152 4.91 -6.42 14.36
CA SER A 152 4.87 -7.69 15.07
C SER A 152 6.18 -7.99 15.82
N ILE A 153 7.31 -7.43 15.40
CA ILE A 153 8.60 -7.60 16.08
C ILE A 153 8.81 -6.47 17.08
N ASP A 154 8.76 -5.22 16.64
CA ASP A 154 9.09 -4.06 17.49
C ASP A 154 8.14 -3.94 18.71
N ALA A 155 6.88 -4.41 18.59
CA ALA A 155 5.94 -4.44 19.70
C ALA A 155 6.13 -5.63 20.67
N MET A 156 6.47 -6.82 20.16
CA MET A 156 6.47 -8.07 20.95
C MET A 156 7.87 -8.53 21.37
N VAL A 157 8.84 -8.40 20.47
CA VAL A 157 10.21 -8.93 20.55
C VAL A 157 11.17 -7.82 20.09
N PRO A 158 11.32 -6.75 20.88
CA PRO A 158 12.13 -5.61 20.49
C PRO A 158 13.61 -5.97 20.40
N VAL A 159 14.29 -5.34 19.44
CA VAL A 159 15.74 -5.49 19.20
C VAL A 159 16.45 -4.20 19.60
N GLY A 160 17.53 -4.30 20.36
CA GLY A 160 18.33 -3.17 20.82
C GLY A 160 19.72 -3.08 20.18
N ARG A 161 20.34 -1.90 20.32
CA ARG A 161 21.71 -1.61 19.87
C ARG A 161 22.72 -2.40 20.69
N GLY A 162 23.40 -3.34 20.05
CA GLY A 162 24.32 -4.32 20.67
C GLY A 162 23.67 -5.63 21.13
N GLN A 163 22.40 -5.87 20.83
CA GLN A 163 21.69 -7.12 21.15
C GLN A 163 21.96 -8.21 20.09
N ARG A 164 21.88 -9.47 20.50
CA ARG A 164 21.87 -10.65 19.60
C ARG A 164 20.47 -11.24 19.56
N GLU A 165 19.76 -11.11 18.45
CA GLU A 165 18.37 -11.61 18.32
C GLU A 165 18.26 -12.64 17.19
N LEU A 166 18.07 -13.91 17.55
CA LEU A 166 18.01 -15.03 16.61
C LEU A 166 16.74 -14.99 15.75
N ILE A 167 16.83 -15.13 14.44
CA ILE A 167 15.68 -15.41 13.57
C ILE A 167 15.72 -16.89 13.21
N ILE A 168 14.76 -17.67 13.73
CA ILE A 168 14.73 -19.12 13.59
C ILE A 168 13.40 -19.58 13.00
N GLY A 169 13.47 -20.59 12.13
CA GLY A 169 12.29 -21.21 11.55
C GLY A 169 12.64 -22.06 10.33
N ASP A 170 11.63 -22.72 9.79
CA ASP A 170 11.79 -23.61 8.65
C ASP A 170 12.11 -22.85 7.36
N ARG A 171 12.52 -23.60 6.34
CA ARG A 171 12.71 -23.08 4.99
C ARG A 171 11.44 -22.36 4.50
N GLN A 172 11.63 -21.24 3.79
CA GLN A 172 10.54 -20.45 3.18
C GLN A 172 9.51 -19.81 4.15
N THR A 173 9.87 -19.61 5.42
CA THR A 173 9.00 -18.93 6.42
C THR A 173 9.12 -17.39 6.46
N GLY A 174 9.98 -16.80 5.62
CA GLY A 174 10.20 -15.34 5.56
C GLY A 174 11.36 -14.80 6.41
N LYS A 175 12.29 -15.66 6.88
CA LYS A 175 13.45 -15.26 7.71
C LYS A 175 14.29 -14.13 7.09
N THR A 176 14.74 -14.32 5.85
CA THR A 176 15.50 -13.31 5.10
C THR A 176 14.67 -12.04 4.88
N ALA A 177 13.36 -12.17 4.64
CA ALA A 177 12.48 -11.01 4.46
C ALA A 177 12.47 -10.10 5.70
N VAL A 178 12.32 -10.70 6.88
CA VAL A 178 12.39 -9.98 8.17
C VAL A 178 13.72 -9.25 8.35
N ALA A 179 14.84 -9.93 8.05
CA ALA A 179 16.16 -9.34 8.21
C ALA A 179 16.44 -8.20 7.21
N ILE A 180 16.00 -8.34 5.96
CA ILE A 180 16.15 -7.30 4.94
C ILE A 180 15.24 -6.10 5.22
N ASP A 181 14.02 -6.31 5.70
CA ASP A 181 13.14 -5.19 6.12
C ASP A 181 13.79 -4.40 7.27
N ALA A 182 14.44 -5.09 8.22
CA ALA A 182 15.21 -4.42 9.28
C ALA A 182 16.38 -3.58 8.73
N ILE A 183 17.11 -4.06 7.71
CA ILE A 183 18.18 -3.29 7.03
C ILE A 183 17.60 -2.08 6.29
N ILE A 184 16.50 -2.25 5.55
CA ILE A 184 15.83 -1.18 4.81
C ILE A 184 15.38 -0.08 5.77
N ASN A 185 14.84 -0.47 6.94
CA ASN A 185 14.39 0.49 7.95
C ASN A 185 15.53 1.28 8.62
N GLN A 186 16.80 0.90 8.43
CA GLN A 186 17.95 1.69 8.93
C GLN A 186 18.33 2.86 8.01
N LYS A 187 17.66 3.02 6.87
CA LYS A 187 17.93 4.14 5.96
C LYS A 187 17.76 5.48 6.69
N GLY A 188 18.84 6.27 6.73
CA GLY A 188 18.84 7.58 7.37
C GLY A 188 18.92 7.57 8.90
N THR A 189 19.01 6.40 9.56
CA THR A 189 19.12 6.31 11.03
C THR A 189 20.56 6.43 11.54
N GLY A 190 21.53 6.36 10.62
CA GLY A 190 22.96 6.37 10.91
C GLY A 190 23.58 4.99 11.11
N VAL A 191 22.77 3.95 11.35
CA VAL A 191 23.22 2.56 11.55
C VAL A 191 23.78 1.97 10.26
N LYS A 192 24.99 1.41 10.30
CA LYS A 192 25.61 0.72 9.16
C LYS A 192 25.14 -0.73 9.12
N CYS A 193 24.90 -1.29 7.95
CA CYS A 193 24.39 -2.64 7.83
C CYS A 193 25.42 -3.57 7.19
N ILE A 194 25.44 -4.82 7.62
CA ILE A 194 26.25 -5.88 7.04
C ILE A 194 25.34 -7.08 6.81
N TYR A 195 25.21 -7.54 5.56
CA TYR A 195 24.48 -8.75 5.22
C TYR A 195 25.47 -9.83 4.79
N VAL A 196 25.58 -10.90 5.58
CA VAL A 196 26.48 -12.02 5.31
C VAL A 196 25.67 -13.20 4.78
N ALA A 197 25.82 -13.50 3.50
CA ALA A 197 25.24 -14.67 2.85
C ALA A 197 26.20 -15.85 2.91
N VAL A 198 25.79 -16.94 3.57
CA VAL A 198 26.56 -18.18 3.73
C VAL A 198 25.82 -19.32 3.07
N GLY A 199 26.45 -19.99 2.11
CA GLY A 199 25.89 -21.15 1.40
C GLY A 199 24.57 -20.85 0.66
N GLN A 200 24.28 -19.58 0.37
CA GLN A 200 23.09 -19.19 -0.37
C GLN A 200 23.33 -19.34 -1.88
N LYS A 201 22.24 -19.49 -2.65
CA LYS A 201 22.34 -19.47 -4.11
C LYS A 201 22.75 -18.07 -4.57
N ALA A 202 23.67 -17.99 -5.54
CA ALA A 202 24.11 -16.71 -6.10
C ALA A 202 22.95 -15.84 -6.60
N SER A 203 21.94 -16.46 -7.22
CA SER A 203 20.72 -15.77 -7.67
C SER A 203 19.89 -15.17 -6.53
N SER A 204 19.82 -15.85 -5.37
CA SER A 204 19.15 -15.32 -4.17
C SER A 204 19.88 -14.12 -3.62
N VAL A 205 21.22 -14.19 -3.53
CA VAL A 205 22.06 -13.06 -3.07
C VAL A 205 21.91 -11.86 -4.01
N ALA A 206 21.96 -12.09 -5.32
CA ALA A 206 21.74 -11.04 -6.32
C ALA A 206 20.35 -10.39 -6.19
N ASN A 207 19.31 -11.16 -5.91
CA ASN A 207 17.98 -10.62 -5.66
C ASN A 207 17.94 -9.75 -4.39
N VAL A 208 18.58 -10.18 -3.31
CA VAL A 208 18.69 -9.38 -2.07
C VAL A 208 19.41 -8.05 -2.35
N VAL A 209 20.57 -8.09 -3.01
CA VAL A 209 21.33 -6.88 -3.40
C VAL A 209 20.43 -5.93 -4.21
N ARG A 210 19.74 -6.45 -5.23
CA ARG A 210 18.79 -5.66 -6.02
C ARG A 210 17.68 -5.04 -5.17
N LYS A 211 17.15 -5.76 -4.17
CA LYS A 211 16.11 -5.21 -3.28
C LYS A 211 16.63 -4.11 -2.37
N LEU A 212 17.86 -4.25 -1.88
CA LEU A 212 18.54 -3.21 -1.12
C LEU A 212 18.81 -1.98 -2.00
N GLU A 213 19.18 -2.15 -3.26
CA GLU A 213 19.33 -1.04 -4.22
C GLU A 213 17.97 -0.38 -4.54
N GLU A 214 16.92 -1.16 -4.83
CA GLU A 214 15.54 -0.67 -5.10
C GLU A 214 15.03 0.26 -3.98
N HIS A 215 15.38 -0.01 -2.72
CA HIS A 215 14.94 0.78 -1.56
C HIS A 215 16.00 1.81 -1.10
N GLY A 216 17.14 1.89 -1.77
CA GLY A 216 18.26 2.77 -1.43
C GLY A 216 18.86 2.47 -0.05
N ALA A 217 18.90 1.19 0.32
CA ALA A 217 19.55 0.68 1.52
C ALA A 217 20.96 0.13 1.26
N MET A 218 21.32 -0.11 -0.01
CA MET A 218 22.66 -0.57 -0.37
C MET A 218 23.74 0.45 0.02
N ASP A 219 23.46 1.76 -0.05
CA ASP A 219 24.40 2.84 0.28
C ASP A 219 24.99 2.76 1.70
N HIS A 220 24.25 2.18 2.65
CA HIS A 220 24.69 1.97 4.03
C HIS A 220 24.95 0.50 4.36
N THR A 221 24.97 -0.39 3.36
CA THR A 221 25.09 -1.85 3.56
C THR A 221 26.34 -2.42 2.91
N ILE A 222 27.07 -3.27 3.62
CA ILE A 222 28.11 -4.15 3.09
C ILE A 222 27.49 -5.53 2.87
N VAL A 223 27.72 -6.15 1.71
CA VAL A 223 27.30 -7.55 1.48
C VAL A 223 28.53 -8.44 1.41
N VAL A 224 28.63 -9.41 2.32
CA VAL A 224 29.65 -10.46 2.28
C VAL A 224 28.99 -11.72 1.75
N ALA A 225 29.47 -12.24 0.62
CA ALA A 225 28.87 -13.39 -0.02
C ALA A 225 29.87 -14.56 -0.12
N ALA A 226 29.51 -15.67 0.52
CA ALA A 226 30.05 -17.00 0.28
C ALA A 226 28.89 -17.89 -0.18
N THR A 227 28.73 -18.04 -1.49
CA THR A 227 27.65 -18.78 -2.11
C THR A 227 27.83 -20.28 -1.92
N ALA A 228 26.78 -21.05 -2.25
CA ALA A 228 26.83 -22.52 -2.20
C ALA A 228 27.89 -23.14 -3.14
N ALA A 229 28.35 -22.40 -4.16
CA ALA A 229 29.40 -22.86 -5.08
C ALA A 229 30.82 -22.61 -4.55
N ASP A 230 30.97 -21.73 -3.57
CA ASP A 230 32.27 -21.43 -2.97
C ASP A 230 32.73 -22.55 -2.04
N ALA A 231 34.05 -22.70 -1.88
CA ALA A 231 34.66 -23.69 -1.00
C ALA A 231 34.10 -23.62 0.43
N ALA A 232 34.01 -24.77 1.10
CA ALA A 232 33.53 -24.85 2.48
C ALA A 232 34.31 -23.92 3.44
N ALA A 233 35.59 -23.71 3.16
CA ALA A 233 36.43 -22.77 3.90
C ALA A 233 35.91 -21.33 3.82
N MET A 234 35.53 -20.87 2.62
CA MET A 234 34.99 -19.53 2.38
C MET A 234 33.65 -19.33 3.10
N GLN A 235 32.79 -20.35 3.09
CA GLN A 235 31.52 -20.35 3.81
C GLN A 235 31.72 -20.32 5.33
N TYR A 236 32.71 -21.06 5.84
CA TYR A 236 33.09 -21.08 7.26
C TYR A 236 33.57 -19.70 7.75
N ILE A 237 34.43 -19.01 7.00
CA ILE A 237 35.02 -17.73 7.45
C ILE A 237 34.17 -16.49 7.17
N ALA A 238 33.15 -16.58 6.30
CA ALA A 238 32.34 -15.42 5.90
C ALA A 238 31.71 -14.67 7.09
N PRO A 239 31.10 -15.34 8.10
CA PRO A 239 30.55 -14.64 9.27
C PRO A 239 31.60 -13.91 10.10
N TYR A 240 32.79 -14.47 10.27
CA TYR A 240 33.89 -13.79 10.98
C TYR A 240 34.38 -12.55 10.24
N SER A 241 34.43 -12.63 8.92
CA SER A 241 34.84 -11.53 8.04
C SER A 241 33.83 -10.38 8.10
N GLY A 242 32.53 -10.70 7.96
CA GLY A 242 31.46 -9.71 8.12
C GLY A 242 31.42 -9.12 9.53
N CYS A 243 31.62 -9.92 10.57
CA CYS A 243 31.70 -9.45 11.95
C CYS A 243 32.82 -8.42 12.10
N THR A 244 34.02 -8.70 11.57
CA THR A 244 35.18 -7.81 11.61
C THR A 244 34.91 -6.47 10.89
N MET A 245 34.20 -6.50 9.76
CA MET A 245 33.76 -5.29 9.06
C MET A 245 32.75 -4.49 9.88
N GLY A 246 31.87 -5.15 10.65
CA GLY A 246 30.95 -4.49 11.58
C GLY A 246 31.64 -3.92 12.82
N GLU A 247 32.64 -4.64 13.36
CA GLU A 247 33.43 -4.18 14.51
C GLU A 247 34.20 -2.90 14.23
N TYR A 248 34.64 -2.69 12.98
CA TYR A 248 35.26 -1.42 12.59
C TYR A 248 34.38 -0.21 12.96
N PHE A 249 33.08 -0.27 12.71
CA PHE A 249 32.15 0.82 13.06
C PHE A 249 31.89 0.88 14.58
N ARG A 250 31.69 -0.27 15.22
CA ARG A 250 31.52 -0.36 16.69
C ARG A 250 32.71 0.28 17.43
N ASP A 251 33.93 -0.04 17.01
CA ASP A 251 35.16 0.39 17.66
C ASP A 251 35.42 1.91 17.41
N LEU A 252 34.76 2.52 16.42
CA LEU A 252 34.75 3.96 16.17
C LEU A 252 33.65 4.73 16.90
N GLY A 253 32.85 4.06 17.74
CA GLY A 253 31.73 4.69 18.44
C GLY A 253 30.46 4.81 17.59
N GLU A 254 30.41 4.16 16.43
CA GLU A 254 29.23 4.08 15.57
C GLU A 254 28.41 2.81 15.84
N ASP A 255 27.21 2.77 15.27
CA ASP A 255 26.30 1.64 15.39
C ASP A 255 26.24 0.85 14.08
N ALA A 256 26.30 -0.48 14.21
CA ALA A 256 26.18 -1.41 13.11
C ALA A 256 25.15 -2.52 13.40
N LEU A 257 24.50 -2.99 12.34
CA LEU A 257 23.58 -4.13 12.32
C LEU A 257 24.14 -5.19 11.37
N ILE A 258 24.38 -6.40 11.88
CA ILE A 258 24.85 -7.53 11.08
C ILE A 258 23.79 -8.63 11.01
N VAL A 259 23.54 -9.13 9.80
CA VAL A 259 22.66 -10.27 9.52
C VAL A 259 23.53 -11.43 9.02
N TYR A 260 23.34 -12.63 9.59
CA TYR A 260 24.00 -13.86 9.13
C TYR A 260 22.98 -14.81 8.51
N ASP A 261 23.04 -15.04 7.20
CA ASP A 261 22.07 -15.82 6.41
C ASP A 261 22.77 -17.00 5.68
N ASP A 262 22.97 -18.16 6.29
CA ASP A 262 22.57 -18.51 7.66
C ASP A 262 23.68 -19.27 8.40
N LEU A 263 23.60 -19.29 9.73
CA LEU A 263 24.60 -19.96 10.57
C LEU A 263 24.44 -21.49 10.57
N THR A 264 23.31 -22.03 10.12
CA THR A 264 23.14 -23.48 9.93
C THR A 264 24.12 -23.96 8.85
N LYS A 265 24.22 -23.24 7.73
CA LYS A 265 25.15 -23.54 6.64
C LYS A 265 26.61 -23.28 7.04
N GLN A 266 26.88 -22.29 7.89
CA GLN A 266 28.23 -22.14 8.47
C GLN A 266 28.62 -23.38 9.29
N ALA A 267 27.73 -23.90 10.13
CA ALA A 267 27.99 -25.10 10.91
C ALA A 267 28.21 -26.34 10.01
N TRP A 268 27.47 -26.45 8.90
CA TRP A 268 27.70 -27.52 7.91
C TRP A 268 29.07 -27.41 7.24
N ALA A 269 29.47 -26.20 6.83
CA ALA A 269 30.77 -25.94 6.26
C ALA A 269 31.91 -26.27 7.25
N TYR A 270 31.76 -25.87 8.52
CA TYR A 270 32.73 -26.19 9.56
C TYR A 270 32.80 -27.69 9.86
N ARG A 271 31.65 -28.38 9.83
CA ARG A 271 31.59 -29.84 9.94
C ARG A 271 32.35 -30.52 8.82
N GLN A 272 32.14 -30.09 7.57
CA GLN A 272 32.86 -30.63 6.41
C GLN A 272 34.36 -30.43 6.55
N VAL A 273 34.81 -29.21 6.86
CA VAL A 273 36.23 -28.89 7.07
C VAL A 273 36.83 -29.76 8.19
N SER A 274 36.12 -29.92 9.30
CA SER A 274 36.59 -30.71 10.44
C SER A 274 36.72 -32.21 10.13
N LEU A 275 35.77 -32.78 9.40
CA LEU A 275 35.80 -34.18 8.99
C LEU A 275 36.92 -34.46 7.99
N LEU A 276 37.15 -33.54 7.04
CA LEU A 276 38.25 -33.65 6.08
C LEU A 276 39.61 -33.54 6.77
N LEU A 277 39.72 -32.71 7.83
CA LEU A 277 40.88 -32.66 8.73
C LEU A 277 40.99 -33.87 9.67
N ARG A 278 40.09 -34.85 9.54
CA ARG A 278 40.02 -36.06 10.38
C ARG A 278 39.90 -35.78 11.88
N ARG A 279 39.28 -34.65 12.25
CA ARG A 279 38.95 -34.38 13.65
C ARG A 279 37.80 -35.29 14.09
N PRO A 280 37.85 -35.87 15.31
CA PRO A 280 36.77 -36.71 15.82
C PRO A 280 35.42 -35.97 15.87
N PRO A 281 34.35 -36.50 15.26
CA PRO A 281 33.03 -35.89 15.32
C PRO A 281 32.27 -36.26 16.60
N GLY A 282 31.29 -35.42 16.97
CA GLY A 282 30.34 -35.62 18.05
C GLY A 282 28.90 -35.81 17.55
N ARG A 283 27.93 -35.24 18.28
CA ARG A 283 26.49 -35.33 17.96
C ARG A 283 26.21 -34.77 16.56
N GLU A 284 25.38 -35.48 15.78
CA GLU A 284 25.02 -35.12 14.39
C GLU A 284 26.24 -34.89 13.47
N ALA A 285 27.36 -35.57 13.80
CA ALA A 285 28.66 -35.48 13.16
C ALA A 285 29.36 -34.10 13.22
N TYR A 286 28.87 -33.14 14.02
CA TYR A 286 29.56 -31.86 14.22
C TYR A 286 30.82 -32.05 15.07
N PRO A 287 31.86 -31.22 14.88
CA PRO A 287 33.02 -31.24 15.77
C PRO A 287 32.63 -30.78 17.18
N GLY A 288 33.40 -31.21 18.19
CA GLY A 288 33.10 -30.93 19.60
C GLY A 288 33.06 -29.44 19.97
N ASP A 289 33.68 -28.59 19.16
CA ASP A 289 33.78 -27.14 19.35
C ASP A 289 32.80 -26.33 18.47
N VAL A 290 31.78 -26.96 17.87
CA VAL A 290 30.74 -26.24 17.09
C VAL A 290 29.98 -25.21 17.92
N PHE A 291 29.87 -25.42 19.24
CA PHE A 291 29.33 -24.40 20.15
C PHE A 291 30.27 -23.19 20.22
N TYR A 292 31.57 -23.44 20.37
CA TYR A 292 32.60 -22.39 20.46
C TYR A 292 32.70 -21.56 19.18
N LEU A 293 32.49 -22.19 18.02
CA LEU A 293 32.35 -21.52 16.73
C LEU A 293 31.35 -20.35 16.79
N HIS A 294 30.11 -20.64 17.16
CA HIS A 294 29.05 -19.63 17.18
C HIS A 294 29.14 -18.71 18.38
N SER A 295 29.61 -19.19 19.54
CA SER A 295 29.72 -18.33 20.74
C SER A 295 30.79 -17.26 20.54
N ARG A 296 31.98 -17.61 20.05
CA ARG A 296 33.05 -16.61 19.79
C ARG A 296 32.70 -15.65 18.66
N LEU A 297 31.83 -16.04 17.74
CA LEU A 297 31.29 -15.17 16.70
C LEU A 297 30.27 -14.18 17.29
N LEU A 298 29.22 -14.70 17.93
CA LEU A 298 28.09 -13.89 18.36
C LEU A 298 28.42 -13.00 19.55
N GLU A 299 29.31 -13.42 20.47
CA GLU A 299 29.73 -12.59 21.61
C GLU A 299 30.48 -11.31 21.20
N ARG A 300 30.96 -11.22 19.96
CA ARG A 300 31.54 -9.98 19.41
C ARG A 300 30.47 -8.93 19.12
N ALA A 301 29.22 -9.33 18.91
CA ALA A 301 28.10 -8.40 18.79
C ALA A 301 27.70 -7.91 20.19
N ALA A 302 28.15 -6.70 20.53
CA ALA A 302 27.95 -6.06 21.82
C ALA A 302 27.88 -4.55 21.67
N ARG A 303 27.40 -3.88 22.72
CA ARG A 303 27.56 -2.44 22.91
C ARG A 303 28.71 -2.18 23.87
N VAL A 304 29.61 -1.29 23.46
CA VAL A 304 30.80 -0.91 24.24
C VAL A 304 30.59 0.43 24.94
N ASN A 305 31.25 0.63 26.08
CA ASN A 305 31.22 1.89 26.81
C ASN A 305 32.11 2.96 26.15
N ALA A 306 32.00 4.20 26.63
CA ALA A 306 32.73 5.32 26.03
C ALA A 306 34.26 5.22 26.24
N ASP A 307 34.69 4.69 27.38
CA ASP A 307 36.11 4.53 27.72
C ASP A 307 36.80 3.56 26.76
N TYR A 308 36.11 2.47 26.38
CA TYR A 308 36.59 1.52 25.37
C TYR A 308 36.79 2.21 24.02
N VAL A 309 35.81 2.99 23.56
CA VAL A 309 35.88 3.71 22.28
C VAL A 309 37.02 4.75 22.32
N GLU A 310 37.16 5.49 23.41
CA GLU A 310 38.25 6.46 23.58
C GLU A 310 39.62 5.76 23.51
N LYS A 311 39.76 4.61 24.16
CA LYS A 311 40.99 3.80 24.12
C LYS A 311 41.27 3.25 22.71
N MET A 312 40.26 2.69 22.04
CA MET A 312 40.41 2.10 20.70
C MET A 312 40.71 3.13 19.61
N THR A 313 40.24 4.36 19.80
CA THR A 313 40.44 5.47 18.85
C THR A 313 41.65 6.35 19.22
N ASN A 314 42.47 5.94 20.20
CA ASN A 314 43.58 6.74 20.72
C ASN A 314 43.17 8.18 21.09
N GLY A 315 41.98 8.34 21.67
CA GLY A 315 41.45 9.63 22.11
C GLY A 315 40.75 10.46 21.02
N ALA A 316 40.65 9.97 19.78
CA ALA A 316 40.02 10.71 18.68
C ALA A 316 38.50 10.83 18.83
N VAL A 317 37.85 9.83 19.44
CA VAL A 317 36.40 9.83 19.73
C VAL A 317 36.20 9.78 21.24
N LYS A 318 35.47 10.75 21.80
CA LYS A 318 35.19 10.86 23.23
C LYS A 318 33.70 10.91 23.52
N GLY A 319 33.28 10.27 24.62
CA GLY A 319 31.91 10.30 25.11
C GLY A 319 30.87 9.55 24.26
N GLN A 320 31.29 8.86 23.21
CA GLN A 320 30.41 8.07 22.34
C GLN A 320 30.52 6.58 22.65
N THR A 321 29.43 5.85 22.44
CA THR A 321 29.38 4.39 22.60
C THR A 321 29.07 3.77 21.25
N GLY A 322 29.85 2.77 20.82
CA GLY A 322 29.52 2.02 19.62
C GLY A 322 28.75 0.74 19.92
N SER A 323 28.07 0.20 18.91
CA SER A 323 27.37 -1.08 19.03
C SER A 323 27.40 -1.90 17.76
N LEU A 324 27.40 -3.22 17.92
CA LEU A 324 27.16 -4.19 16.86
C LEU A 324 25.97 -5.05 17.25
N THR A 325 24.82 -4.82 16.65
CA THR A 325 23.60 -5.65 16.79
C THR A 325 23.66 -6.81 15.81
N ALA A 326 23.34 -8.02 16.26
CA ALA A 326 23.37 -9.22 15.41
C ALA A 326 21.98 -9.86 15.26
N LEU A 327 21.62 -10.16 14.02
CA LEU A 327 20.45 -10.97 13.63
C LEU A 327 20.92 -12.27 12.96
N PRO A 328 21.37 -13.28 13.72
CA PRO A 328 21.69 -14.57 13.14
C PRO A 328 20.42 -15.28 12.66
N ILE A 329 20.49 -15.88 11.47
CA ILE A 329 19.44 -16.74 10.95
C ILE A 329 19.83 -18.20 11.18
N ILE A 330 18.87 -19.01 11.65
CA ILE A 330 18.97 -20.46 11.73
C ILE A 330 17.80 -21.10 10.98
N GLU A 331 18.13 -22.06 10.12
CA GLU A 331 17.16 -22.94 9.49
C GLU A 331 16.94 -24.19 10.34
N THR A 332 15.69 -24.42 10.74
CA THR A 332 15.24 -25.68 11.35
C THR A 332 14.80 -26.68 10.27
N GLN A 333 14.80 -27.96 10.63
CA GLN A 333 14.26 -29.02 9.79
C GLN A 333 12.93 -29.48 10.41
N ALA A 334 11.83 -29.34 9.67
CA ALA A 334 10.48 -29.72 10.12
C ALA A 334 10.08 -29.13 11.50
N GLY A 335 10.50 -27.91 11.79
CA GLY A 335 10.20 -27.18 13.01
C GLY A 335 10.97 -27.66 14.24
N ASP A 336 11.93 -28.57 14.10
CA ASP A 336 12.66 -29.13 15.24
C ASP A 336 13.67 -28.13 15.83
N VAL A 337 13.28 -27.54 16.97
CA VAL A 337 14.12 -26.64 17.78
C VAL A 337 15.07 -27.37 18.70
N SER A 338 14.89 -28.68 18.90
CA SER A 338 15.70 -29.51 19.80
C SER A 338 16.95 -30.08 19.15
N ALA A 339 17.10 -29.86 17.83
CA ALA A 339 18.31 -30.17 17.08
C ALA A 339 19.53 -29.42 17.66
N PHE A 340 20.72 -29.99 17.44
CA PHE A 340 21.92 -29.57 18.16
C PHE A 340 22.32 -28.11 17.90
N VAL A 341 22.36 -27.68 16.63
CA VAL A 341 22.74 -26.31 16.25
C VAL A 341 21.70 -25.26 16.70
N PRO A 342 20.38 -25.44 16.45
CA PRO A 342 19.36 -24.54 16.98
C PRO A 342 19.44 -24.34 18.50
N THR A 343 19.56 -25.43 19.26
CA THR A 343 19.64 -25.36 20.73
C THR A 343 20.85 -24.55 21.20
N ASN A 344 22.01 -24.77 20.56
CA ASN A 344 23.24 -24.03 20.89
C ASN A 344 23.04 -22.52 20.66
N VAL A 345 22.53 -22.12 19.49
CA VAL A 345 22.39 -20.70 19.15
C VAL A 345 21.33 -20.02 20.01
N ILE A 346 20.23 -20.70 20.35
CA ILE A 346 19.23 -20.20 21.31
C ILE A 346 19.89 -19.88 22.67
N SER A 347 20.82 -20.71 23.14
CA SER A 347 21.52 -20.47 24.40
C SER A 347 22.55 -19.33 24.35
N ILE A 348 22.99 -18.92 23.14
CA ILE A 348 24.01 -17.88 22.94
C ILE A 348 23.39 -16.51 22.71
N THR A 349 22.29 -16.42 21.94
CA THR A 349 21.63 -15.15 21.64
C THR A 349 20.85 -14.63 22.84
N ASP A 350 20.51 -13.33 22.86
CA ASP A 350 19.72 -12.70 23.93
C ASP A 350 18.21 -12.90 23.76
N GLY A 351 17.79 -13.58 22.70
CA GLY A 351 16.41 -13.74 22.32
C GLY A 351 16.28 -14.47 21.00
N GLN A 352 15.03 -14.71 20.62
CA GLN A 352 14.67 -15.35 19.37
C GLN A 352 13.32 -14.85 18.84
N ILE A 353 13.26 -14.70 17.53
CA ILE A 353 12.08 -14.50 16.69
C ILE A 353 11.83 -15.85 16.00
N PHE A 354 10.77 -16.53 16.41
CA PHE A 354 10.40 -17.85 15.90
C PHE A 354 9.34 -17.72 14.81
N LEU A 355 9.67 -18.11 13.58
CA LEU A 355 8.77 -18.10 12.43
C LEU A 355 8.22 -19.50 12.14
N GLU A 356 6.89 -19.62 12.11
CA GLU A 356 6.19 -20.89 11.89
C GLU A 356 5.65 -21.05 10.48
N THR A 357 5.79 -22.24 9.94
CA THR A 357 5.24 -22.64 8.63
C THR A 357 3.71 -22.58 8.61
N ASP A 358 3.04 -23.02 9.69
CA ASP A 358 1.57 -23.04 9.76
C ASP A 358 0.98 -21.62 9.75
N LEU A 359 1.58 -20.69 10.49
CA LEU A 359 1.19 -19.27 10.47
C LEU A 359 1.40 -18.67 9.08
N PHE A 360 2.53 -18.98 8.44
CA PHE A 360 2.84 -18.49 7.10
C PHE A 360 1.83 -18.98 6.06
N ASN A 361 1.45 -20.26 6.12
CA ASN A 361 0.45 -20.90 5.26
C ASN A 361 -0.97 -20.38 5.52
N ALA A 362 -1.29 -20.03 6.77
CA ALA A 362 -2.53 -19.35 7.15
C ALA A 362 -2.59 -17.86 6.72
N GLY A 363 -1.56 -17.37 6.03
CA GLY A 363 -1.49 -15.99 5.53
C GLY A 363 -1.14 -14.96 6.60
N ILE A 364 -0.60 -15.38 7.75
CA ILE A 364 -0.07 -14.50 8.80
C ILE A 364 1.41 -14.24 8.46
N ARG A 365 1.71 -13.03 7.99
CA ARG A 365 3.05 -12.62 7.54
C ARG A 365 3.35 -11.22 8.09
N PRO A 366 4.47 -11.01 8.83
CA PRO A 366 5.45 -12.00 9.28
C PRO A 366 4.86 -13.10 10.17
N ALA A 367 5.34 -14.33 9.99
CA ALA A 367 4.79 -15.54 10.61
C ALA A 367 5.29 -15.79 12.05
N ILE A 368 5.34 -14.74 12.87
CA ILE A 368 5.95 -14.80 14.20
C ILE A 368 5.04 -15.51 15.21
N ASN A 369 5.60 -16.50 15.92
CA ASN A 369 4.95 -17.10 17.07
C ASN A 369 5.19 -16.25 18.32
N ALA A 370 4.15 -15.57 18.82
CA ALA A 370 4.22 -14.69 19.99
C ALA A 370 4.58 -15.40 21.31
N GLY A 371 4.37 -16.72 21.41
CA GLY A 371 4.67 -17.52 22.60
C GLY A 371 6.11 -18.04 22.64
N LEU A 372 6.63 -18.53 21.51
CA LEU A 372 8.01 -19.03 21.42
C LEU A 372 9.05 -17.92 21.21
N SER A 373 8.62 -16.78 20.67
CA SER A 373 9.52 -15.64 20.45
C SER A 373 9.70 -14.83 21.74
N VAL A 374 10.95 -14.49 22.05
CA VAL A 374 11.35 -13.86 23.32
C VAL A 374 12.52 -12.93 23.09
N SER A 375 12.46 -11.71 23.64
CA SER A 375 13.62 -10.82 23.78
C SER A 375 13.94 -10.69 25.27
N ARG A 376 15.12 -11.12 25.71
CA ARG A 376 15.51 -11.08 27.15
C ARG A 376 15.92 -9.68 27.61
N VAL A 377 16.30 -8.80 26.67
CA VAL A 377 16.48 -7.36 26.93
C VAL A 377 15.13 -6.70 27.22
N GLY A 378 14.07 -7.17 26.55
CA GLY A 378 12.70 -6.74 26.78
C GLY A 378 12.49 -5.24 26.51
N GLY A 379 11.63 -4.59 27.30
CA GLY A 379 11.25 -3.19 27.08
C GLY A 379 12.34 -2.15 27.35
N ALA A 380 13.58 -2.54 27.62
CA ALA A 380 14.73 -1.62 27.60
C ALA A 380 15.16 -1.28 26.15
N ALA A 381 14.87 -2.17 25.20
CA ALA A 381 15.12 -1.99 23.78
C ALA A 381 13.94 -1.35 23.02
N GLN A 382 12.99 -0.71 23.71
CA GLN A 382 11.82 -0.06 23.10
C GLN A 382 11.85 1.45 23.33
N THR A 383 11.31 2.20 22.36
CA THR A 383 10.91 3.59 22.61
C THR A 383 9.82 3.63 23.68
N LYS A 384 9.71 4.75 24.41
CA LYS A 384 8.74 4.88 25.51
C LYS A 384 7.31 4.67 25.03
N VAL A 385 6.97 5.17 23.85
CA VAL A 385 5.64 5.01 23.24
C VAL A 385 5.33 3.55 22.89
N ILE A 386 6.25 2.84 22.22
CA ILE A 386 6.04 1.43 21.86
C ILE A 386 6.02 0.55 23.10
N LYS A 387 6.83 0.84 24.12
CA LYS A 387 6.77 0.13 25.41
C LYS A 387 5.41 0.29 26.10
N LYS A 388 4.86 1.51 26.12
CA LYS A 388 3.54 1.82 26.71
C LYS A 388 2.40 1.09 25.98
N LEU A 389 2.51 0.92 24.66
CA LEU A 389 1.44 0.35 23.82
C LEU A 389 1.61 -1.14 23.48
N GLY A 390 2.84 -1.66 23.41
CA GLY A 390 3.15 -3.01 22.95
C GLY A 390 2.85 -4.11 23.99
N GLY A 391 2.96 -3.79 25.29
CA GLY A 391 2.79 -4.79 26.35
C GLY A 391 1.42 -5.49 26.32
N GLY A 392 0.35 -4.75 26.06
CA GLY A 392 -1.01 -5.31 25.95
C GLY A 392 -1.20 -6.24 24.76
N ILE A 393 -0.47 -6.03 23.66
CA ILE A 393 -0.59 -6.80 22.42
C ILE A 393 -0.01 -8.19 22.58
N ARG A 394 1.21 -8.30 23.15
CA ARG A 394 1.86 -9.59 23.38
C ARG A 394 1.01 -10.47 24.30
N LEU A 395 0.49 -9.90 25.38
CA LEU A 395 -0.39 -10.61 26.31
C LEU A 395 -1.67 -11.09 25.61
N ALA A 396 -2.32 -10.21 24.83
CA ALA A 396 -3.53 -10.56 24.10
C ALA A 396 -3.31 -11.68 23.08
N LEU A 397 -2.20 -11.67 22.34
CA LEU A 397 -1.86 -12.72 21.37
C LEU A 397 -1.50 -14.05 22.01
N ALA A 398 -0.77 -14.03 23.14
CA ALA A 398 -0.44 -15.23 23.89
C ALA A 398 -1.73 -15.91 24.42
N GLN A 399 -2.60 -15.14 25.07
CA GLN A 399 -3.88 -15.64 25.58
C GLN A 399 -4.82 -16.10 24.45
N TYR A 400 -4.84 -15.37 23.32
CA TYR A 400 -5.63 -15.77 22.15
C TYR A 400 -5.24 -17.15 21.64
N ARG A 401 -3.93 -17.45 21.55
CA ARG A 401 -3.45 -18.76 21.09
C ARG A 401 -3.88 -19.89 22.02
N GLU A 402 -3.71 -19.68 23.32
CA GLU A 402 -4.13 -20.65 24.33
C GLU A 402 -5.64 -20.92 24.21
N LEU A 403 -6.45 -19.86 24.25
CA LEU A 403 -7.91 -19.96 24.16
C LEU A 403 -8.40 -20.52 22.82
N ALA A 404 -7.74 -20.19 21.70
CA ALA A 404 -8.13 -20.68 20.38
C ALA A 404 -7.99 -22.20 20.26
N ALA A 405 -7.00 -22.80 20.93
CA ALA A 405 -6.85 -24.26 20.99
C ALA A 405 -7.99 -24.90 21.80
N PHE A 406 -8.36 -24.33 22.94
CA PHE A 406 -9.47 -24.83 23.77
C PHE A 406 -10.85 -24.63 23.14
N ALA A 407 -11.06 -23.50 22.47
CA ALA A 407 -12.33 -23.13 21.85
C ALA A 407 -12.74 -24.05 20.69
N GLN A 408 -11.81 -24.82 20.10
CA GLN A 408 -12.14 -25.81 19.09
C GLN A 408 -12.96 -26.99 19.65
N PHE A 409 -12.92 -27.22 20.96
CA PHE A 409 -13.57 -28.34 21.63
C PHE A 409 -14.80 -27.95 22.46
N ALA A 410 -15.07 -26.64 22.62
CA ALA A 410 -16.19 -26.13 23.41
C ALA A 410 -17.39 -25.76 22.53
N SER A 411 -18.59 -26.22 22.90
CA SER A 411 -19.84 -25.86 22.20
C SER A 411 -20.35 -24.48 22.59
N ASP A 412 -20.19 -24.10 23.87
CA ASP A 412 -20.60 -22.81 24.41
C ASP A 412 -19.41 -22.10 25.05
N LEU A 413 -19.21 -20.84 24.67
CA LEU A 413 -18.19 -19.95 25.22
C LEU A 413 -18.87 -18.84 26.01
N ASP A 414 -18.37 -18.54 27.20
CA ASP A 414 -18.83 -17.39 27.97
C ASP A 414 -18.48 -16.07 27.24
N GLU A 415 -19.17 -14.99 27.61
CA GLU A 415 -19.04 -13.70 26.92
C GLU A 415 -17.62 -13.11 27.01
N ALA A 416 -16.93 -13.32 28.13
CA ALA A 416 -15.57 -12.79 28.31
C ALA A 416 -14.58 -13.51 27.39
N THR A 417 -14.63 -14.84 27.35
CA THR A 417 -13.82 -15.66 26.43
C THR A 417 -14.12 -15.32 24.98
N ARG A 418 -15.40 -15.13 24.61
CA ARG A 418 -15.78 -14.72 23.25
C ARG A 418 -15.19 -13.36 22.86
N LYS A 419 -15.25 -12.35 23.74
CA LYS A 419 -14.65 -11.03 23.50
C LYS A 419 -13.14 -11.12 23.35
N GLN A 420 -12.48 -11.95 24.16
CA GLN A 420 -11.04 -12.14 24.11
C GLN A 420 -10.59 -12.83 22.81
N LEU A 421 -11.31 -13.85 22.36
CA LEU A 421 -11.08 -14.49 21.06
C LEU A 421 -11.27 -13.53 19.89
N GLU A 422 -12.36 -12.76 19.90
CA GLU A 422 -12.65 -11.77 18.85
C GLU A 422 -11.62 -10.65 18.81
N ARG A 423 -11.13 -10.18 19.96
CA ARG A 423 -10.00 -9.25 20.05
C ARG A 423 -8.72 -9.88 19.52
N GLY A 424 -8.39 -11.10 19.94
CA GLY A 424 -7.22 -11.84 19.50
C GLY A 424 -7.16 -12.05 17.99
N ARG A 425 -8.30 -12.39 17.35
CA ARG A 425 -8.42 -12.48 15.88
C ARG A 425 -8.11 -11.16 15.19
N ARG A 426 -8.64 -10.04 15.71
CA ARG A 426 -8.38 -8.69 15.16
C ARG A 426 -6.93 -8.28 15.33
N VAL A 427 -6.33 -8.53 16.50
CA VAL A 427 -4.91 -8.23 16.75
C VAL A 427 -4.02 -9.09 15.83
N THR A 428 -4.34 -10.37 15.65
CA THR A 428 -3.61 -11.26 14.73
C THR A 428 -3.68 -10.74 13.29
N GLU A 429 -4.87 -10.33 12.83
CA GLU A 429 -5.04 -9.73 11.51
C GLU A 429 -4.26 -8.41 11.39
N LEU A 430 -4.29 -7.59 12.44
CA LEU A 430 -3.60 -6.31 12.50
C LEU A 430 -2.08 -6.47 12.48
N MET A 431 -1.51 -7.54 13.03
CA MET A 431 -0.06 -7.78 13.01
C MET A 431 0.48 -8.16 11.64
N LYS A 432 -0.38 -8.43 10.65
CA LYS A 432 0.05 -8.68 9.27
C LYS A 432 0.65 -7.42 8.65
N GLN A 433 1.74 -7.58 7.94
CA GLN A 433 2.45 -6.51 7.27
C GLN A 433 3.05 -7.01 5.95
N ALA A 434 2.93 -6.20 4.90
CA ALA A 434 3.54 -6.51 3.62
C ALA A 434 5.07 -6.39 3.70
N GLN A 435 5.76 -7.24 2.94
CA GLN A 435 7.22 -7.17 2.82
C GLN A 435 7.66 -5.84 2.21
N TYR A 436 8.83 -5.34 2.60
CA TYR A 436 9.42 -4.09 2.12
C TYR A 436 8.58 -2.84 2.40
N SER A 437 7.63 -2.94 3.34
CA SER A 437 6.78 -1.83 3.77
C SER A 437 6.99 -1.54 5.26
N PRO A 438 8.21 -1.18 5.70
CA PRO A 438 8.47 -0.90 7.11
C PRO A 438 7.66 0.32 7.57
N MET A 439 7.22 0.29 8.83
CA MET A 439 6.47 1.36 9.47
C MET A 439 7.37 2.19 10.38
N SER A 440 7.15 3.51 10.39
CA SER A 440 7.76 4.41 11.36
C SER A 440 7.22 4.19 12.78
N VAL A 441 7.92 4.72 13.78
CA VAL A 441 7.53 4.56 15.20
C VAL A 441 6.17 5.19 15.47
N SER A 442 5.90 6.35 14.88
CA SER A 442 4.62 7.07 14.97
C SER A 442 3.46 6.30 14.34
N GLU A 443 3.65 5.68 13.18
CA GLU A 443 2.64 4.83 12.53
C GLU A 443 2.33 3.57 13.33
N MET A 444 3.38 2.91 13.85
CA MET A 444 3.21 1.77 14.76
C MET A 444 2.47 2.20 16.03
N ALA A 445 2.87 3.31 16.65
CA ALA A 445 2.22 3.84 17.84
C ALA A 445 0.73 4.11 17.61
N LEU A 446 0.35 4.77 16.50
CA LEU A 446 -1.05 5.01 16.13
C LEU A 446 -1.84 3.70 16.01
N THR A 447 -1.25 2.71 15.34
CA THR A 447 -1.85 1.39 15.13
C THR A 447 -2.10 0.66 16.45
N LEU A 448 -1.06 0.57 17.28
CA LEU A 448 -1.12 -0.09 18.59
C LEU A 448 -2.08 0.65 19.54
N PHE A 449 -2.10 1.98 19.49
CA PHE A 449 -3.03 2.81 20.25
C PHE A 449 -4.48 2.53 19.88
N ALA A 450 -4.80 2.51 18.59
CA ALA A 450 -6.16 2.32 18.10
C ALA A 450 -6.73 0.96 18.53
N VAL A 451 -5.95 -0.12 18.45
CA VAL A 451 -6.41 -1.44 18.89
C VAL A 451 -6.47 -1.56 20.42
N ASN A 452 -5.55 -0.92 21.16
CA ASN A 452 -5.57 -0.97 22.62
C ASN A 452 -6.76 -0.24 23.23
N LYS A 453 -7.19 0.87 22.62
CA LYS A 453 -8.36 1.65 23.04
C LYS A 453 -9.69 1.11 22.49
N GLY A 454 -9.68 -0.01 21.76
CA GLY A 454 -10.90 -0.67 21.26
C GLY A 454 -11.53 -0.02 20.03
N TYR A 455 -10.83 0.88 19.33
CA TYR A 455 -11.36 1.55 18.12
C TYR A 455 -11.60 0.61 16.94
N MET A 456 -11.06 -0.61 17.02
CA MET A 456 -11.19 -1.67 16.01
C MET A 456 -12.16 -2.79 16.44
N ASP A 457 -12.79 -2.73 17.61
CA ASP A 457 -13.62 -3.82 18.14
C ASP A 457 -14.91 -4.03 17.30
N ASP A 458 -15.49 -2.94 16.79
CA ASP A 458 -16.65 -2.92 15.89
C ASP A 458 -16.29 -3.12 14.41
N VAL A 459 -15.00 -3.26 14.08
CA VAL A 459 -14.52 -3.45 12.70
C VAL A 459 -14.49 -4.95 12.37
N GLU A 460 -15.09 -5.32 11.23
CA GLU A 460 -15.02 -6.69 10.71
C GLU A 460 -13.56 -7.09 10.41
N ILE A 461 -13.18 -8.35 10.67
CA ILE A 461 -11.79 -8.83 10.56
C ILE A 461 -11.18 -8.51 9.19
N ASN A 462 -11.90 -8.76 8.10
CA ASN A 462 -11.44 -8.48 6.73
C ASN A 462 -11.26 -6.98 6.40
N LYS A 463 -11.69 -6.08 7.28
CA LYS A 463 -11.57 -4.62 7.16
C LYS A 463 -10.53 -4.02 8.10
N ILE A 464 -9.85 -4.82 8.93
CA ILE A 464 -8.86 -4.33 9.91
C ILE A 464 -7.66 -3.64 9.23
N LEU A 465 -7.00 -4.29 8.27
CA LEU A 465 -5.87 -3.68 7.54
C LEU A 465 -6.29 -2.47 6.68
N PRO A 466 -7.44 -2.49 5.96
CA PRO A 466 -7.97 -1.29 5.34
C PRO A 466 -8.24 -0.15 6.33
N PHE A 467 -8.75 -0.46 7.52
CA PHE A 467 -8.98 0.54 8.57
C PHE A 467 -7.68 1.15 9.07
N GLU A 468 -6.63 0.35 9.31
CA GLU A 468 -5.29 0.83 9.68
C GLU A 468 -4.72 1.76 8.61
N SER A 469 -4.78 1.35 7.34
CA SER A 469 -4.27 2.15 6.22
C SER A 469 -5.00 3.49 6.10
N ALA A 470 -6.33 3.46 6.21
CA ALA A 470 -7.19 4.63 6.18
C ALA A 470 -6.94 5.59 7.35
N LEU A 471 -6.77 5.03 8.56
CA LEU A 471 -6.49 5.79 9.77
C LEU A 471 -5.14 6.49 9.64
N THR A 472 -4.09 5.77 9.25
CA THR A 472 -2.76 6.34 9.05
C THR A 472 -2.77 7.45 8.00
N ALA A 473 -3.44 7.25 6.86
CA ALA A 473 -3.56 8.28 5.82
C ALA A 473 -4.30 9.54 6.31
N PHE A 474 -5.40 9.37 7.05
CA PHE A 474 -6.18 10.48 7.60
C PHE A 474 -5.36 11.29 8.61
N ILE A 475 -4.69 10.61 9.54
CA ILE A 475 -3.87 11.26 10.57
C ILE A 475 -2.67 11.96 9.93
N LYS A 476 -1.97 11.35 8.98
CA LYS A 476 -0.88 12.02 8.24
C LYS A 476 -1.36 13.29 7.52
N SER A 477 -2.54 13.25 6.90
CA SER A 477 -3.07 14.39 6.13
C SER A 477 -3.55 15.55 7.00
N LYS A 478 -4.21 15.29 8.14
CA LYS A 478 -4.82 16.34 8.99
C LYS A 478 -4.02 16.66 10.24
N PHE A 479 -3.26 15.71 10.76
CA PHE A 479 -2.59 15.76 12.06
C PHE A 479 -1.10 15.39 11.94
N GLY A 480 -0.45 15.69 10.81
CA GLY A 480 0.96 15.33 10.55
C GLY A 480 1.92 15.76 11.66
N GLY A 481 1.76 16.98 12.20
CA GLY A 481 2.61 17.47 13.30
C GLY A 481 2.52 16.64 14.59
N LEU A 482 1.40 15.93 14.83
CA LEU A 482 1.29 14.99 15.95
C LEU A 482 2.17 13.75 15.73
N MET A 483 2.22 13.24 14.49
CA MET A 483 3.07 12.11 14.13
C MET A 483 4.55 12.48 14.24
N ASP A 484 4.93 13.67 13.76
CA ASP A 484 6.32 14.18 13.86
C ASP A 484 6.77 14.33 15.33
N THR A 485 5.85 14.73 16.21
CA THR A 485 6.11 14.84 17.65
C THR A 485 6.38 13.46 18.27
N ILE A 486 5.58 12.45 17.92
CA ILE A 486 5.78 11.08 18.41
C ILE A 486 7.08 10.49 17.87
N GLU A 487 7.40 10.73 16.59
CA GLU A 487 8.61 10.21 15.94
C GLU A 487 9.88 10.80 16.58
N SER A 488 9.91 12.11 16.79
CA SER A 488 11.08 12.81 17.35
C SER A 488 11.29 12.54 18.85
N THR A 489 10.21 12.47 19.63
CA THR A 489 10.31 12.25 21.09
C THR A 489 10.40 10.78 21.47
N GLY A 490 9.91 9.87 20.60
CA GLY A 490 9.72 8.46 20.92
C GLY A 490 8.81 8.20 22.12
N ASN A 491 7.97 9.19 22.48
CA ASN A 491 7.16 9.18 23.70
C ASN A 491 5.71 9.61 23.42
N MET A 492 4.81 9.26 24.33
CA MET A 492 3.41 9.69 24.31
C MET A 492 2.99 10.10 25.73
N ASP A 493 3.06 11.40 25.99
CA ASP A 493 2.55 12.03 27.21
C ASP A 493 1.02 12.18 27.17
N ASP A 494 0.44 12.69 28.25
CA ASP A 494 -1.01 12.82 28.39
C ASP A 494 -1.62 13.81 27.39
N ALA A 495 -0.86 14.84 26.99
CA ALA A 495 -1.29 15.81 25.99
C ALA A 495 -1.36 15.16 24.60
N THR A 496 -0.31 14.43 24.22
CA THR A 496 -0.23 13.67 22.97
C THR A 496 -1.30 12.59 22.91
N GLU A 497 -1.54 11.88 24.02
CA GLU A 497 -2.58 10.85 24.11
C GLU A 497 -3.99 11.45 23.91
N LYS A 498 -4.29 12.61 24.52
CA LYS A 498 -5.57 13.32 24.31
C LYS A 498 -5.73 13.79 22.87
N ALA A 499 -4.67 14.34 22.27
CA ALA A 499 -4.69 14.76 20.87
C ALA A 499 -4.93 13.57 19.92
N LEU A 500 -4.27 12.44 20.17
CA LEU A 500 -4.44 11.21 19.39
C LEU A 500 -5.86 10.64 19.53
N THR A 501 -6.42 10.65 20.75
CA THR A 501 -7.81 10.24 21.02
C THR A 501 -8.79 11.10 20.20
N ALA A 502 -8.65 12.43 20.26
CA ALA A 502 -9.51 13.35 19.53
C ALA A 502 -9.42 13.13 17.99
N ALA A 503 -8.21 12.87 17.49
CA ALA A 503 -7.98 12.64 16.07
C ALA A 503 -8.60 11.31 15.59
N VAL A 504 -8.48 10.23 16.36
CA VAL A 504 -9.11 8.92 16.05
C VAL A 504 -10.64 9.01 16.16
N ASP A 505 -11.17 9.76 17.13
CA ASP A 505 -12.61 10.01 17.27
C ASP A 505 -13.17 10.78 16.06
N GLU A 506 -12.46 11.80 15.57
CA GLU A 506 -12.85 12.54 14.36
C GLU A 506 -12.87 11.62 13.13
N PHE A 507 -11.88 10.74 13.00
CA PHE A 507 -11.83 9.74 11.94
C PHE A 507 -13.06 8.82 11.97
N LYS A 508 -13.40 8.25 13.13
CA LYS A 508 -14.58 7.38 13.31
C LYS A 508 -15.88 8.11 13.00
N LYS A 509 -16.03 9.38 13.43
CA LYS A 509 -17.20 10.23 13.10
C LYS A 509 -17.32 10.47 11.59
N THR A 510 -16.21 10.71 10.93
CA THR A 510 -16.16 10.94 9.48
C THR A 510 -16.60 9.69 8.72
N ILE A 511 -16.08 8.51 9.06
CA ILE A 511 -16.50 7.24 8.44
C ILE A 511 -18.00 7.03 8.61
N LYS A 512 -18.51 7.17 9.84
CA LYS A 512 -19.95 6.98 10.13
C LYS A 512 -20.84 7.94 9.36
N SER A 513 -20.39 9.19 9.17
CA SER A 513 -21.11 10.20 8.37
C SER A 513 -21.18 9.83 6.89
N VAL A 514 -20.06 9.38 6.31
CA VAL A 514 -19.99 8.95 4.91
C VAL A 514 -20.84 7.69 4.67
N GLU A 515 -20.83 6.73 5.60
CA GLU A 515 -21.68 5.53 5.52
C GLU A 515 -23.16 5.87 5.59
N ASN A 516 -23.57 6.78 6.48
CA ASN A 516 -24.95 7.23 6.57
C ASN A 516 -25.40 7.95 5.30
N THR A 517 -24.56 8.84 4.76
CA THR A 517 -24.81 9.51 3.48
C THR A 517 -25.00 8.49 2.34
N ARG A 518 -24.17 7.45 2.29
CA ARG A 518 -24.30 6.35 1.31
C ARG A 518 -25.61 5.58 1.47
N LYS A 519 -26.03 5.24 2.70
CA LYS A 519 -27.30 4.53 2.95
C LYS A 519 -28.49 5.36 2.46
N ILE A 520 -28.51 6.65 2.77
CA ILE A 520 -29.60 7.57 2.37
C ILE A 520 -29.64 7.70 0.85
N THR A 521 -28.50 8.00 0.22
CA THR A 521 -28.42 8.17 -1.24
C THR A 521 -28.79 6.89 -2.00
N LYS A 522 -28.38 5.71 -1.50
CA LYS A 522 -28.77 4.42 -2.10
C LYS A 522 -30.27 4.15 -1.98
N ALA A 523 -30.88 4.45 -0.84
CA ALA A 523 -32.33 4.34 -0.68
C ALA A 523 -33.09 5.29 -1.63
N MET A 524 -32.62 6.53 -1.74
CA MET A 524 -33.21 7.53 -2.65
C MET A 524 -33.04 7.15 -4.13
N GLU A 525 -31.91 6.55 -4.51
CA GLU A 525 -31.68 6.00 -5.85
C GLU A 525 -32.73 4.93 -6.18
N MET A 526 -32.97 3.97 -5.28
CA MET A 526 -33.96 2.91 -5.47
C MET A 526 -35.40 3.45 -5.59
N VAL A 527 -35.76 4.42 -4.74
CA VAL A 527 -37.09 5.06 -4.79
C VAL A 527 -37.28 5.82 -6.10
N ALA A 528 -36.27 6.60 -6.52
CA ALA A 528 -36.31 7.35 -7.78
C ALA A 528 -36.40 6.41 -9.00
N ALA A 529 -35.65 5.30 -9.00
CA ALA A 529 -35.71 4.29 -10.07
C ALA A 529 -37.12 3.67 -10.21
N SER A 530 -37.77 3.35 -9.08
CA SER A 530 -39.14 2.82 -9.05
C SER A 530 -40.16 3.83 -9.60
N LYS A 531 -40.07 5.10 -9.15
CA LYS A 531 -40.95 6.18 -9.63
C LYS A 531 -40.73 6.51 -11.10
N MET A 532 -39.47 6.47 -11.57
CA MET A 532 -39.11 6.71 -12.96
C MET A 532 -39.78 5.71 -13.90
N ARG A 533 -39.78 4.40 -13.56
CA ARG A 533 -40.46 3.38 -14.38
C ARG A 533 -41.94 3.69 -14.54
N LYS A 534 -42.63 3.99 -13.43
CA LYS A 534 -44.05 4.37 -13.45
C LYS A 534 -44.30 5.65 -14.27
N ALA A 535 -43.42 6.64 -14.20
CA ALA A 535 -43.52 7.87 -14.99
C ALA A 535 -43.30 7.60 -16.50
N GLN A 536 -42.34 6.75 -16.86
CA GLN A 536 -42.10 6.35 -18.25
C GLN A 536 -43.27 5.58 -18.86
N GLU A 537 -43.88 4.67 -18.10
CA GLU A 537 -45.07 3.92 -18.54
C GLU A 537 -46.22 4.88 -18.83
N ARG A 538 -46.48 5.85 -17.94
CA ARG A 538 -47.52 6.88 -18.16
C ARG A 538 -47.24 7.75 -19.38
N MET A 539 -46.00 8.22 -19.51
CA MET A 539 -45.58 9.00 -20.66
C MET A 539 -45.79 8.23 -21.98
N ARG A 540 -45.42 6.94 -22.02
CA ARG A 540 -45.64 6.08 -23.18
C ARG A 540 -47.13 5.84 -23.45
N ALA A 541 -47.92 5.62 -22.40
CA ALA A 541 -49.37 5.42 -22.51
C ALA A 541 -50.12 6.66 -22.99
N ALA A 542 -49.59 7.87 -22.77
CA ALA A 542 -50.20 9.12 -23.22
C ALA A 542 -50.02 9.37 -24.73
N ARG A 543 -48.95 8.82 -25.35
CA ARG A 543 -48.61 9.10 -26.77
C ARG A 543 -49.69 8.68 -27.77
N PRO A 544 -50.28 7.46 -27.72
CA PRO A 544 -51.30 7.06 -28.69
C PRO A 544 -52.52 7.97 -28.69
N TYR A 545 -52.92 8.48 -27.51
CA TYR A 545 -54.01 9.44 -27.41
C TYR A 545 -53.61 10.78 -28.01
N ALA A 546 -52.44 11.31 -27.64
CA ALA A 546 -51.92 12.59 -28.16
C ALA A 546 -51.75 12.58 -29.69
N GLU A 547 -51.24 11.50 -30.28
CA GLU A 547 -51.09 11.35 -31.72
C GLU A 547 -52.44 11.25 -32.44
N LYS A 548 -53.39 10.48 -31.89
CA LYS A 548 -54.72 10.35 -32.49
C LYS A 548 -55.52 11.64 -32.40
N ILE A 549 -55.52 12.31 -31.24
CA ILE A 549 -56.25 13.57 -31.07
C ILE A 549 -55.62 14.67 -31.92
N ALA A 550 -54.30 14.69 -32.10
CA ALA A 550 -53.65 15.59 -33.05
C ALA A 550 -54.18 15.38 -34.47
N ARG A 551 -54.17 14.13 -34.97
CA ARG A 551 -54.68 13.81 -36.33
C ARG A 551 -56.14 14.21 -36.52
N VAL A 552 -57.00 13.90 -35.54
CA VAL A 552 -58.43 14.24 -35.62
C VAL A 552 -58.61 15.76 -35.54
N ALA A 553 -57.89 16.44 -34.65
CA ALA A 553 -57.93 17.90 -34.55
C ALA A 553 -57.43 18.57 -35.86
N THR A 554 -56.40 18.03 -36.51
CA THR A 554 -55.94 18.47 -37.82
C THR A 554 -57.02 18.33 -38.87
N HIS A 555 -57.60 17.14 -39.00
CA HIS A 555 -58.65 16.89 -39.98
C HIS A 555 -59.85 17.83 -39.77
N LEU A 556 -60.33 17.96 -38.53
CA LEU A 556 -61.48 18.80 -38.21
C LEU A 556 -61.21 20.29 -38.44
N ALA A 557 -59.99 20.76 -38.16
CA ALA A 557 -59.62 22.17 -38.37
C ALA A 557 -59.57 22.58 -39.85
N TYR A 558 -59.33 21.64 -40.77
CA TYR A 558 -59.26 21.91 -42.21
C TYR A 558 -60.47 21.45 -43.02
N ALA A 559 -61.27 20.50 -42.52
CA ALA A 559 -62.45 19.99 -43.23
C ALA A 559 -63.59 21.01 -43.32
N HIS A 560 -63.68 21.98 -42.40
CA HIS A 560 -64.74 22.98 -42.40
C HIS A 560 -64.24 24.33 -42.94
N THR A 561 -64.55 24.65 -44.19
CA THR A 561 -64.04 25.88 -44.85
C THR A 561 -64.64 27.18 -44.29
N GLU A 562 -65.84 27.13 -43.69
CA GLU A 562 -66.55 28.33 -43.20
C GLU A 562 -66.14 28.77 -41.77
N TYR A 563 -65.52 27.91 -40.95
CA TYR A 563 -65.13 28.23 -39.58
C TYR A 563 -63.66 27.87 -39.31
N LYS A 564 -62.83 28.89 -39.08
CA LYS A 564 -61.45 28.73 -38.63
C LYS A 564 -61.34 29.11 -37.15
N HIS A 565 -60.95 28.15 -36.33
CA HIS A 565 -60.76 28.38 -34.90
C HIS A 565 -59.62 29.39 -34.62
N PRO A 566 -59.72 30.27 -33.60
CA PRO A 566 -58.65 31.22 -33.26
C PRO A 566 -57.26 30.61 -33.03
N PHE A 567 -57.20 29.33 -32.65
CA PHE A 567 -55.94 28.61 -32.42
C PHE A 567 -55.16 28.31 -33.70
N VAL A 568 -55.81 28.30 -34.86
CA VAL A 568 -55.18 28.00 -36.16
C VAL A 568 -54.93 29.23 -37.02
N ILE A 569 -55.39 30.40 -36.56
CA ILE A 569 -55.20 31.66 -37.27
C ILE A 569 -53.84 32.26 -36.89
N PRO A 570 -52.92 32.46 -37.84
CA PRO A 570 -51.65 33.13 -37.56
C PRO A 570 -51.91 34.60 -37.19
N ARG A 571 -51.14 35.11 -36.22
CA ARG A 571 -51.18 36.53 -35.83
C ARG A 571 -50.07 37.28 -36.57
N GLU A 572 -50.41 38.38 -37.24
CA GLU A 572 -49.47 39.18 -38.04
C GLU A 572 -48.36 39.85 -37.19
N ARG A 573 -48.64 40.16 -35.91
CA ARG A 573 -47.66 40.75 -34.99
C ARG A 573 -47.88 40.24 -33.56
N VAL A 574 -46.82 39.73 -32.93
CA VAL A 574 -46.82 39.26 -31.54
C VAL A 574 -46.35 40.41 -30.64
N LYS A 575 -47.22 40.93 -29.78
CA LYS A 575 -46.94 42.00 -28.81
C LYS A 575 -46.85 41.47 -27.38
N ARG A 576 -47.56 40.38 -27.05
CA ARG A 576 -47.50 39.74 -25.74
C ARG A 576 -47.58 38.22 -25.86
N VAL A 577 -46.82 37.49 -25.04
CA VAL A 577 -46.76 36.02 -25.07
C VAL A 577 -47.06 35.42 -23.71
N GLY A 578 -47.78 34.30 -23.72
CA GLY A 578 -47.90 33.41 -22.57
C GLY A 578 -46.76 32.38 -22.57
N LEU A 579 -46.18 32.12 -21.40
CA LEU A 579 -45.13 31.13 -21.21
C LEU A 579 -45.46 30.19 -20.05
N ILE A 580 -45.67 28.91 -20.34
CA ILE A 580 -45.82 27.86 -19.34
C ILE A 580 -44.44 27.27 -19.04
N VAL A 581 -43.99 27.32 -17.79
CA VAL A 581 -42.69 26.77 -17.37
C VAL A 581 -42.92 25.54 -16.49
N VAL A 582 -42.56 24.36 -16.98
CA VAL A 582 -42.67 23.08 -16.26
C VAL A 582 -41.36 22.73 -15.59
N SER A 583 -41.41 22.53 -14.28
CA SER A 583 -40.26 22.27 -13.41
C SER A 583 -40.61 21.24 -12.33
N SER A 584 -39.63 20.84 -11.52
CA SER A 584 -39.88 19.93 -10.40
C SER A 584 -40.43 20.65 -9.16
N ASP A 585 -41.17 19.91 -8.32
CA ASP A 585 -41.57 20.37 -6.99
C ASP A 585 -40.45 20.23 -5.95
N LYS A 586 -39.59 19.21 -6.11
CA LYS A 586 -38.51 18.87 -5.17
C LYS A 586 -37.13 19.06 -5.79
N GLY A 587 -36.12 19.25 -4.96
CA GLY A 587 -34.72 19.33 -5.38
C GLY A 587 -34.08 17.96 -5.67
N LEU A 588 -32.75 17.94 -5.67
CA LEU A 588 -31.90 16.74 -5.80
C LEU A 588 -32.03 16.01 -7.16
N CYS A 589 -32.32 16.76 -8.22
CA CYS A 589 -32.42 16.28 -9.60
C CYS A 589 -31.26 16.78 -10.48
N GLY A 590 -30.07 16.96 -9.90
CA GLY A 590 -28.89 17.47 -10.60
C GLY A 590 -29.14 18.80 -11.32
N GLY A 591 -28.68 18.90 -12.56
CA GLY A 591 -28.79 20.10 -13.42
C GLY A 591 -30.13 20.28 -14.15
N LEU A 592 -31.13 19.41 -13.93
CA LEU A 592 -32.36 19.37 -14.75
C LEU A 592 -33.08 20.73 -14.84
N ASN A 593 -33.45 21.30 -13.69
CA ASN A 593 -34.16 22.60 -13.66
C ASN A 593 -33.27 23.74 -14.17
N THR A 594 -31.98 23.73 -13.80
CA THR A 594 -31.03 24.76 -14.24
C THR A 594 -30.92 24.81 -15.76
N ASN A 595 -30.92 23.66 -16.42
CA ASN A 595 -30.88 23.57 -17.88
C ASN A 595 -32.16 24.12 -18.53
N ALA A 596 -33.34 23.77 -18.00
CA ALA A 596 -34.62 24.31 -18.46
C ALA A 596 -34.73 25.83 -18.26
N PHE A 597 -34.32 26.33 -17.09
CA PHE A 597 -34.33 27.75 -16.77
C PHE A 597 -33.40 28.57 -17.66
N ARG A 598 -32.29 27.99 -18.13
CA ARG A 598 -31.42 28.65 -19.10
C ARG A 598 -32.12 28.91 -20.42
N VAL A 599 -32.92 27.96 -20.91
CA VAL A 599 -33.75 28.14 -22.11
C VAL A 599 -34.80 29.22 -21.87
N VAL A 600 -35.49 29.18 -20.72
CA VAL A 600 -36.48 30.21 -20.35
C VAL A 600 -35.88 31.61 -20.36
N VAL A 601 -34.77 31.83 -19.65
CA VAL A 601 -34.13 33.15 -19.56
C VAL A 601 -33.66 33.63 -20.93
N THR A 602 -33.07 32.73 -21.73
CA THR A 602 -32.61 33.09 -23.09
C THR A 602 -33.77 33.57 -23.95
N GLN A 603 -34.90 32.86 -23.92
CA GLN A 603 -36.07 33.23 -24.71
C GLN A 603 -36.75 34.51 -24.18
N MET A 604 -36.87 34.66 -22.85
CA MET A 604 -37.45 35.86 -22.25
C MET A 604 -36.65 37.11 -22.62
N LYS A 605 -35.31 37.04 -22.61
CA LYS A 605 -34.45 38.15 -23.04
C LYS A 605 -34.66 38.53 -24.51
N GLN A 606 -34.85 37.54 -25.39
CA GLN A 606 -35.13 37.81 -26.81
C GLN A 606 -36.47 38.52 -26.99
N TRP A 607 -37.50 38.12 -26.26
CA TRP A 607 -38.82 38.76 -26.31
C TRP A 607 -38.80 40.17 -25.70
N ASP A 608 -38.11 40.34 -24.58
CA ASP A 608 -37.93 41.65 -23.94
C ASP A 608 -37.18 42.64 -24.86
N ALA A 609 -36.09 42.19 -25.50
CA ALA A 609 -35.37 42.99 -26.50
C ALA A 609 -36.22 43.35 -27.73
N ALA A 610 -37.22 42.53 -28.06
CA ALA A 610 -38.19 42.79 -29.12
C ALA A 610 -39.40 43.63 -28.66
N GLY A 611 -39.44 44.04 -27.39
CA GLY A 611 -40.55 44.80 -26.81
C GLY A 611 -41.83 43.99 -26.62
N VAL A 612 -41.72 42.66 -26.47
CA VAL A 612 -42.85 41.73 -26.32
C VAL A 612 -43.09 41.45 -24.83
N GLY A 613 -44.29 41.73 -24.33
CA GLY A 613 -44.67 41.45 -22.94
C GLY A 613 -44.78 39.94 -22.66
N ILE A 614 -44.53 39.50 -21.42
CA ILE A 614 -44.48 38.08 -21.07
C ILE A 614 -45.33 37.81 -19.82
N ASP A 615 -46.32 36.93 -19.95
CA ASP A 615 -47.12 36.42 -18.84
C ASP A 615 -46.77 34.95 -18.61
N VAL A 616 -46.49 34.58 -17.35
CA VAL A 616 -45.93 33.27 -17.01
C VAL A 616 -46.93 32.42 -16.23
N THR A 617 -47.02 31.15 -16.58
CA THR A 617 -47.63 30.10 -15.75
C THR A 617 -46.55 29.17 -15.26
N ALA A 618 -46.39 29.03 -13.94
CA ALA A 618 -45.35 28.18 -13.36
C ALA A 618 -45.91 26.84 -12.85
N PHE A 619 -45.39 25.75 -13.40
CA PHE A 619 -45.68 24.37 -12.95
C PHE A 619 -44.49 23.85 -12.14
N GLY A 620 -44.75 23.51 -10.88
CA GLY A 620 -43.77 23.05 -9.90
C GLY A 620 -43.14 24.18 -9.07
N ASN A 621 -42.81 23.87 -7.82
CA ASN A 621 -42.24 24.84 -6.88
C ASN A 621 -40.92 25.48 -7.35
N LYS A 622 -40.05 24.74 -8.05
CA LYS A 622 -38.74 25.27 -8.47
C LYS A 622 -38.86 26.34 -9.53
N GLY A 623 -39.78 26.17 -10.48
CA GLY A 623 -40.09 27.13 -11.53
C GLY A 623 -40.76 28.38 -10.96
N LEU A 624 -41.74 28.20 -10.09
CA LEU A 624 -42.42 29.32 -9.43
C LEU A 624 -41.43 30.22 -8.67
N GLY A 625 -40.64 29.64 -7.77
CA GLY A 625 -39.65 30.40 -7.00
C GLY A 625 -38.51 30.97 -7.85
N PHE A 626 -38.29 30.46 -9.06
CA PHE A 626 -37.34 31.04 -10.01
C PHE A 626 -37.94 32.24 -10.76
N MET A 627 -39.17 32.11 -11.27
CA MET A 627 -39.90 33.18 -11.96
C MET A 627 -40.17 34.39 -11.06
N GLN A 628 -40.54 34.15 -9.81
CA GLN A 628 -40.74 35.23 -8.81
C GLN A 628 -39.45 36.00 -8.54
N ARG A 629 -38.30 35.32 -8.44
CA ARG A 629 -36.98 35.97 -8.25
C ARG A 629 -36.52 36.76 -9.47
N LEU A 630 -36.97 36.37 -10.67
CA LEU A 630 -36.73 37.13 -11.89
C LEU A 630 -37.64 38.36 -12.03
N GLY A 631 -38.63 38.54 -11.14
CA GLY A 631 -39.62 39.61 -11.27
C GLY A 631 -40.59 39.40 -12.44
N ALA A 632 -40.77 38.16 -12.91
CA ALA A 632 -41.69 37.85 -14.00
C ALA A 632 -43.16 37.99 -13.56
N ASN A 633 -44.04 38.38 -14.50
CA ASN A 633 -45.48 38.45 -14.23
C ASN A 633 -46.09 37.04 -14.21
N VAL A 634 -46.27 36.45 -13.02
CA VAL A 634 -46.85 35.11 -12.86
C VAL A 634 -48.38 35.19 -12.84
N ALA A 635 -49.02 34.89 -13.97
CA ALA A 635 -50.47 34.95 -14.13
C ALA A 635 -51.21 33.76 -13.51
N SER A 636 -50.59 32.57 -13.48
CA SER A 636 -51.14 31.40 -12.79
C SER A 636 -50.03 30.43 -12.34
N GLN A 637 -50.35 29.52 -11.41
CA GLN A 637 -49.36 28.58 -10.89
C GLN A 637 -50.01 27.23 -10.52
N LEU A 638 -49.22 26.16 -10.60
CA LEU A 638 -49.57 24.84 -10.09
C LEU A 638 -48.38 24.22 -9.38
N THR A 639 -48.52 23.97 -8.09
CA THR A 639 -47.49 23.34 -7.26
C THR A 639 -48.01 22.02 -6.70
N GLY A 640 -47.12 21.08 -6.38
CA GLY A 640 -47.53 19.78 -5.83
C GLY A 640 -48.20 18.89 -6.87
N ILE A 641 -47.65 18.87 -8.09
CA ILE A 641 -48.11 18.04 -9.21
C ILE A 641 -48.06 16.56 -8.83
N GLY A 642 -47.09 16.19 -7.98
CA GLY A 642 -46.89 14.83 -7.51
C GLY A 642 -46.34 13.91 -8.59
N ASP A 643 -46.26 12.61 -8.30
CA ASP A 643 -45.73 11.62 -9.25
C ASP A 643 -46.78 11.19 -10.29
N THR A 644 -48.05 11.47 -10.05
CA THR A 644 -49.21 11.12 -10.88
C THR A 644 -49.93 12.39 -11.31
N PRO A 645 -49.58 12.98 -12.48
CA PRO A 645 -50.31 14.13 -12.97
C PRO A 645 -51.72 13.69 -13.37
N HIS A 646 -52.72 14.45 -12.94
CA HIS A 646 -54.11 14.28 -13.34
C HIS A 646 -54.54 15.48 -14.19
N MET A 647 -55.28 15.21 -15.26
CA MET A 647 -55.60 16.22 -16.27
C MET A 647 -56.46 17.34 -15.70
N ASP A 648 -57.44 17.01 -14.86
CA ASP A 648 -58.33 17.94 -14.12
C ASP A 648 -57.56 19.04 -13.38
N LYS A 649 -56.42 18.72 -12.77
CA LYS A 649 -55.57 19.68 -12.05
C LYS A 649 -54.75 20.58 -12.97
N LEU A 650 -54.45 20.12 -14.19
CA LEU A 650 -53.70 20.91 -15.18
C LEU A 650 -54.61 21.91 -15.90
N ILE A 651 -55.90 21.59 -16.08
CA ILE A 651 -56.84 22.39 -16.86
C ILE A 651 -56.94 23.82 -16.33
N GLY A 652 -57.15 24.01 -15.02
CA GLY A 652 -57.36 25.35 -14.45
C GLY A 652 -56.26 26.36 -14.79
N PRO A 653 -54.99 26.08 -14.46
CA PRO A 653 -53.86 26.95 -14.79
C PRO A 653 -53.63 27.16 -16.29
N VAL A 654 -53.85 26.14 -17.13
CA VAL A 654 -53.73 26.23 -18.59
C VAL A 654 -54.85 27.11 -19.16
N LYS A 655 -56.07 26.95 -18.65
CA LYS A 655 -57.25 27.68 -19.09
C LYS A 655 -57.07 29.20 -18.93
N VAL A 656 -56.39 29.66 -17.88
CA VAL A 656 -56.03 31.09 -17.73
C VAL A 656 -55.27 31.63 -18.96
N MET A 657 -54.33 30.85 -19.49
CA MET A 657 -53.57 31.24 -20.69
C MET A 657 -54.37 31.08 -21.98
N LEU A 658 -55.25 30.07 -22.06
CA LEU A 658 -56.13 29.88 -23.22
C LEU A 658 -57.17 31.00 -23.32
N ASP A 659 -57.81 31.35 -22.20
CA ASP A 659 -58.78 32.44 -22.12
C ASP A 659 -58.08 33.77 -22.45
N ALA A 660 -56.86 34.00 -21.94
CA ALA A 660 -56.06 35.17 -22.31
C ALA A 660 -55.74 35.23 -23.82
N TYR A 661 -55.52 34.09 -24.48
CA TYR A 661 -55.28 34.03 -25.93
C TYR A 661 -56.56 34.31 -26.72
N LEU A 662 -57.69 33.72 -26.31
CA LEU A 662 -58.99 33.91 -26.95
C LEU A 662 -59.50 35.35 -26.80
N ASP A 663 -59.28 35.97 -25.64
CA ASP A 663 -59.58 37.39 -25.37
C ASP A 663 -58.63 38.37 -26.11
N GLY A 664 -57.58 37.87 -26.76
CA GLY A 664 -56.58 38.70 -27.43
C GLY A 664 -55.62 39.44 -26.48
N LYS A 665 -55.50 39.00 -25.22
CA LYS A 665 -54.53 39.54 -24.24
C LYS A 665 -53.11 39.03 -24.49
N ILE A 666 -52.97 37.82 -25.04
CA ILE A 666 -51.70 37.26 -25.52
C ILE A 666 -51.85 36.82 -26.98
N ASP A 667 -50.77 36.95 -27.76
CA ASP A 667 -50.74 36.66 -29.19
C ASP A 667 -50.11 35.30 -29.53
N ALA A 668 -49.39 34.70 -28.59
CA ALA A 668 -48.82 33.36 -28.70
C ALA A 668 -48.64 32.71 -27.32
N LEU A 669 -48.69 31.38 -27.27
CA LEU A 669 -48.50 30.59 -26.05
C LEU A 669 -47.37 29.57 -26.28
N TYR A 670 -46.41 29.54 -25.36
CA TYR A 670 -45.28 28.62 -25.38
C TYR A 670 -45.23 27.79 -24.10
N ILE A 671 -44.63 26.60 -24.18
CA ILE A 671 -44.35 25.75 -23.03
C ILE A 671 -42.87 25.35 -23.02
N VAL A 672 -42.22 25.47 -21.87
CA VAL A 672 -40.87 24.96 -21.62
C VAL A 672 -40.94 23.81 -20.65
N TYR A 673 -40.36 22.68 -21.04
CA TYR A 673 -40.28 21.47 -20.24
C TYR A 673 -39.03 20.66 -20.62
N ASN A 674 -38.69 19.65 -19.83
CA ASN A 674 -37.62 18.72 -20.19
C ASN A 674 -38.20 17.52 -20.92
N ARG A 675 -37.85 17.39 -22.21
CA ARG A 675 -38.21 16.26 -23.05
C ARG A 675 -37.39 15.03 -22.65
N PHE A 676 -38.09 13.92 -22.41
CA PHE A 676 -37.43 12.66 -22.03
C PHE A 676 -36.94 11.92 -23.27
N ILE A 677 -35.62 11.83 -23.46
CA ILE A 677 -35.02 11.02 -24.52
C ILE A 677 -34.69 9.62 -23.97
N ASN A 678 -33.84 9.57 -22.94
CA ASN A 678 -33.50 8.35 -22.23
C ASN A 678 -33.07 8.67 -20.79
N THR A 679 -32.66 7.67 -20.03
CA THR A 679 -32.30 7.84 -18.62
C THR A 679 -31.10 8.77 -18.40
N MET A 680 -30.22 8.90 -19.38
CA MET A 680 -29.01 9.72 -19.30
C MET A 680 -29.16 11.09 -19.98
N LYS A 681 -30.09 11.23 -20.92
CA LYS A 681 -30.28 12.44 -21.72
C LYS A 681 -31.69 13.01 -21.55
N GLN A 682 -31.74 14.25 -21.05
CA GLN A 682 -32.94 15.08 -21.00
C GLN A 682 -32.67 16.34 -21.82
N GLU A 683 -33.66 16.74 -22.63
CA GLU A 683 -33.51 17.88 -23.54
C GLU A 683 -34.49 19.00 -23.14
N PRO A 684 -33.97 20.13 -22.63
CA PRO A 684 -34.78 21.33 -22.43
C PRO A 684 -35.41 21.77 -23.75
N THR A 685 -36.73 21.76 -23.83
CA THR A 685 -37.48 22.01 -25.06
C THR A 685 -38.43 23.19 -24.85
N LEU A 686 -38.39 24.14 -25.78
CA LEU A 686 -39.38 25.20 -25.93
C LEU A 686 -40.31 24.83 -27.08
N THR A 687 -41.58 24.60 -26.80
CA THR A 687 -42.59 24.26 -27.80
C THR A 687 -43.63 25.37 -27.88
N LYS A 688 -43.97 25.79 -29.09
CA LYS A 688 -45.10 26.71 -29.32
C LYS A 688 -46.40 25.92 -29.28
N LEU A 689 -47.29 26.28 -28.36
CA LEU A 689 -48.63 25.70 -28.24
C LEU A 689 -49.66 26.45 -29.08
N LEU A 690 -49.59 27.79 -29.13
CA LEU A 690 -50.50 28.62 -29.92
C LEU A 690 -49.77 29.79 -30.61
N PRO A 691 -50.21 30.20 -31.81
CA PRO A 691 -51.09 29.45 -32.72
C PRO A 691 -50.47 28.11 -33.15
N LEU A 692 -51.32 27.14 -33.48
CA LEU A 692 -50.96 25.76 -33.82
C LEU A 692 -50.25 25.68 -35.18
N ALA A 693 -48.90 25.73 -35.17
CA ALA A 693 -48.09 25.68 -36.39
C ALA A 693 -47.99 24.29 -37.04
N GLN A 694 -48.18 23.19 -36.27
CA GLN A 694 -48.04 21.81 -36.77
C GLN A 694 -49.13 21.39 -37.77
N LEU A 695 -50.20 22.18 -37.89
CA LEU A 695 -51.30 21.94 -38.79
C LEU A 695 -50.95 22.31 -40.25
N GLU A 696 -50.02 23.23 -40.48
CA GLU A 696 -49.63 23.69 -41.83
C GLU A 696 -48.76 22.67 -42.60
N ASN A 697 -48.00 21.81 -41.92
CA ASN A 697 -46.97 20.95 -42.54
C ASN A 697 -47.44 19.51 -42.84
N ALA A 698 -48.66 19.13 -42.47
CA ALA A 698 -49.20 17.82 -42.84
C ALA A 698 -49.58 17.87 -44.34
N GLU A 699 -48.76 17.24 -45.19
CA GLU A 699 -48.87 17.21 -46.66
C GLU A 699 -50.26 17.59 -47.19
N GLU A 700 -50.40 18.82 -47.70
CA GLU A 700 -51.62 19.39 -48.28
C GLU A 700 -52.31 18.51 -49.34
N ALA A 701 -51.62 17.49 -49.86
CA ALA A 701 -52.09 16.58 -50.89
C ALA A 701 -52.85 15.35 -50.36
N SER A 702 -52.59 14.86 -49.14
CA SER A 702 -53.22 13.62 -48.62
C SER A 702 -54.49 13.87 -47.80
N LEU A 703 -54.64 15.07 -47.23
CA LEU A 703 -55.77 15.44 -46.36
C LEU A 703 -56.99 15.99 -47.11
N LYS A 704 -56.83 16.43 -48.37
CA LYS A 704 -57.93 16.96 -49.20
C LYS A 704 -58.90 15.89 -49.72
N THR A 705 -58.55 14.62 -49.58
CA THR A 705 -59.37 13.51 -50.04
C THR A 705 -59.91 12.71 -48.85
N HIS A 706 -61.24 12.59 -48.78
CA HIS A 706 -62.00 11.44 -48.23
C HIS A 706 -62.79 11.51 -46.90
N TRP A 707 -63.10 12.65 -46.29
CA TRP A 707 -63.95 12.64 -45.07
C TRP A 707 -65.07 13.69 -45.13
N ASP A 708 -66.31 13.21 -45.25
CA ASP A 708 -67.53 14.01 -45.06
C ASP A 708 -67.98 13.83 -43.60
N TYR A 709 -67.88 14.88 -42.80
CA TYR A 709 -68.16 14.82 -41.36
C TYR A 709 -69.62 15.21 -41.09
N ILE A 710 -70.36 14.33 -40.44
CA ILE A 710 -71.65 14.67 -39.83
C ILE A 710 -71.36 15.20 -38.42
N TYR A 711 -71.74 16.45 -38.16
CA TYR A 711 -71.56 17.09 -36.87
C TYR A 711 -72.87 17.07 -36.07
N GLU A 712 -72.80 16.64 -34.81
CA GLU A 712 -73.91 16.70 -33.87
C GLU A 712 -73.36 17.18 -32.51
N PRO A 713 -73.85 18.29 -31.91
CA PRO A 713 -74.97 19.13 -32.35
C PRO A 713 -74.65 20.06 -33.53
N ASP A 714 -73.49 20.72 -33.56
CA ASP A 714 -73.04 21.62 -34.64
C ASP A 714 -71.50 21.56 -34.76
N ALA A 715 -70.94 21.95 -35.90
CA ALA A 715 -69.48 21.88 -36.16
C ALA A 715 -68.64 22.74 -35.19
N LYS A 716 -69.10 23.96 -34.89
CA LYS A 716 -68.34 24.91 -34.06
C LYS A 716 -68.10 24.39 -32.62
N PRO A 717 -69.11 23.98 -31.83
CA PRO A 717 -68.89 23.42 -30.49
C PRO A 717 -67.97 22.19 -30.48
N VAL A 718 -68.05 21.35 -31.51
CA VAL A 718 -67.21 20.14 -31.64
C VAL A 718 -65.75 20.53 -31.90
N VAL A 719 -65.50 21.46 -32.83
CA VAL A 719 -64.15 21.95 -33.14
C VAL A 719 -63.53 22.69 -31.95
N ASP A 720 -64.29 23.56 -31.28
CA ASP A 720 -63.85 24.30 -30.08
C ASP A 720 -63.43 23.32 -28.97
N GLY A 721 -64.29 22.34 -28.66
CA GLY A 721 -64.01 21.32 -27.65
C GLY A 721 -62.83 20.41 -27.99
N MET A 722 -62.72 19.97 -29.25
CA MET A 722 -61.64 19.09 -29.70
C MET A 722 -60.28 19.77 -29.68
N LEU A 723 -60.19 21.02 -30.15
CA LEU A 723 -58.93 21.78 -30.14
C LEU A 723 -58.48 22.12 -28.73
N MET A 724 -59.42 22.44 -27.84
CA MET A 724 -59.11 22.63 -26.41
C MET A 724 -58.54 21.35 -25.81
N ARG A 725 -59.18 20.20 -26.06
CA ARG A 725 -58.72 18.89 -25.58
C ARG A 725 -57.35 18.49 -26.14
N TYR A 726 -57.06 18.89 -27.38
CA TYR A 726 -55.75 18.71 -27.99
C TYR A 726 -54.67 19.50 -27.24
N ILE A 727 -54.89 20.79 -26.95
CA ILE A 727 -53.92 21.59 -26.17
C ILE A 727 -53.73 21.02 -24.76
N GLU A 728 -54.81 20.62 -24.08
CA GLU A 728 -54.74 19.95 -22.78
C GLU A 728 -53.86 18.68 -22.85
N SER A 729 -53.99 17.89 -23.92
CA SER A 729 -53.17 16.69 -24.12
C SER A 729 -51.68 17.00 -24.33
N LEU A 730 -51.35 18.09 -25.03
CA LEU A 730 -49.96 18.54 -25.23
C LEU A 730 -49.33 18.99 -23.92
N VAL A 731 -50.06 19.75 -23.10
CA VAL A 731 -49.58 20.16 -21.78
C VAL A 731 -49.43 18.95 -20.86
N TYR A 732 -50.38 18.02 -20.85
CA TYR A 732 -50.27 16.78 -20.09
C TYR A 732 -49.02 15.98 -20.49
N GLN A 733 -48.75 15.85 -21.79
CA GLN A 733 -47.56 15.18 -22.29
C GLN A 733 -46.27 15.87 -21.82
N ALA A 734 -46.20 17.20 -21.93
CA ALA A 734 -45.05 17.98 -21.45
C ALA A 734 -44.79 17.77 -19.94
N VAL A 735 -45.85 17.74 -19.13
CA VAL A 735 -45.76 17.48 -17.68
C VAL A 735 -45.32 16.04 -17.41
N ALA A 736 -45.91 15.05 -18.10
CA ALA A 736 -45.54 13.64 -17.93
C ALA A 736 -44.08 13.37 -18.32
N GLU A 737 -43.61 13.97 -19.42
CA GLU A 737 -42.20 13.91 -19.82
C GLU A 737 -41.28 14.57 -18.81
N ASN A 738 -41.65 15.74 -18.29
CA ASN A 738 -40.84 16.43 -17.28
C ASN A 738 -40.75 15.63 -15.96
N ILE A 739 -41.82 14.96 -15.53
CA ILE A 739 -41.80 14.08 -14.35
C ILE A 739 -40.89 12.87 -14.59
N ALA A 740 -40.92 12.26 -15.78
CA ALA A 740 -40.01 11.18 -16.13
C ALA A 740 -38.55 11.64 -16.09
N CYS A 741 -38.27 12.84 -16.63
CA CYS A 741 -36.96 13.49 -16.53
C CYS A 741 -36.55 13.76 -15.09
N GLU A 742 -37.45 14.24 -14.23
CA GLU A 742 -37.19 14.51 -12.81
C GLU A 742 -36.72 13.25 -12.07
N GLN A 743 -37.46 12.15 -12.19
CA GLN A 743 -37.12 10.92 -11.49
C GLN A 743 -35.83 10.30 -12.04
N SER A 744 -35.59 10.41 -13.35
CA SER A 744 -34.35 9.97 -13.98
C SER A 744 -33.14 10.76 -13.49
N ALA A 745 -33.22 12.10 -13.52
CA ALA A 745 -32.14 12.97 -13.09
C ALA A 745 -31.85 12.82 -11.58
N ARG A 746 -32.89 12.61 -10.77
CA ARG A 746 -32.75 12.29 -9.34
C ARG A 746 -32.06 10.96 -9.12
N MET A 747 -32.47 9.91 -9.83
CA MET A 747 -31.83 8.59 -9.74
C MET A 747 -30.34 8.68 -10.09
N VAL A 748 -29.97 9.36 -11.18
CA VAL A 748 -28.57 9.54 -11.60
C VAL A 748 -27.77 10.35 -10.58
N ALA A 749 -28.33 11.43 -10.04
CA ALA A 749 -27.68 12.24 -9.01
C ALA A 749 -27.44 11.45 -7.72
N MET A 750 -28.44 10.67 -7.27
CA MET A 750 -28.33 9.83 -6.08
C MET A 750 -27.35 8.67 -6.28
N LYS A 751 -27.35 8.04 -7.46
CA LYS A 751 -26.38 7.02 -7.83
C LYS A 751 -24.96 7.59 -7.78
N SER A 752 -24.73 8.74 -8.41
CA SER A 752 -23.42 9.41 -8.41
C SER A 752 -22.97 9.77 -6.99
N ALA A 753 -23.88 10.24 -6.12
CA ALA A 753 -23.55 10.53 -4.73
C ALA A 753 -23.25 9.26 -3.90
N SER A 754 -24.00 8.17 -4.12
CA SER A 754 -23.73 6.87 -3.51
C SER A 754 -22.41 6.27 -3.99
N ASP A 755 -22.13 6.37 -5.28
CA ASP A 755 -20.90 5.88 -5.89
C ASP A 755 -19.71 6.71 -5.40
N ASN A 756 -19.79 8.05 -5.36
CA ASN A 756 -18.77 8.89 -4.74
C ASN A 756 -18.57 8.57 -3.26
N ALA A 757 -19.64 8.33 -2.48
CA ALA A 757 -19.49 7.93 -1.08
C ALA A 757 -18.85 6.54 -0.95
N LYS A 758 -19.18 5.62 -1.86
CA LYS A 758 -18.54 4.31 -1.97
C LYS A 758 -17.07 4.44 -2.37
N ASP A 759 -16.75 5.39 -3.24
CA ASP A 759 -15.41 5.67 -3.72
C ASP A 759 -14.59 6.38 -2.65
N VAL A 760 -15.13 7.28 -1.84
CA VAL A 760 -14.44 7.83 -0.66
C VAL A 760 -14.18 6.73 0.38
N ILE A 761 -15.18 5.88 0.65
CA ILE A 761 -14.99 4.66 1.47
C ILE A 761 -13.98 3.70 0.80
N GLY A 762 -13.90 3.72 -0.53
CA GLY A 762 -13.02 2.93 -1.37
C GLY A 762 -11.61 3.51 -1.51
N GLU A 763 -11.43 4.82 -1.38
CA GLU A 763 -10.19 5.59 -1.40
C GLU A 763 -9.47 5.41 -0.08
N LEU A 764 -10.23 5.41 1.01
CA LEU A 764 -9.79 4.84 2.29
C LEU A 764 -9.29 3.38 2.14
N LYS A 765 -9.76 2.63 1.12
CA LYS A 765 -9.25 1.28 0.76
C LYS A 765 -8.22 1.26 -0.38
N LEU A 766 -8.01 2.35 -1.13
CA LEU A 766 -7.22 2.34 -2.37
C LEU A 766 -5.73 2.62 -2.10
N VAL A 767 -5.41 3.24 -0.96
CA VAL A 767 -4.05 3.23 -0.40
C VAL A 767 -3.57 1.78 -0.21
N TYR A 768 -4.46 0.84 0.13
CA TYR A 768 -4.16 -0.58 0.20
C TYR A 768 -4.09 -1.24 -1.20
N ASN A 769 -5.01 -0.90 -2.13
CA ASN A 769 -5.06 -1.55 -3.44
C ASN A 769 -3.97 -1.12 -4.43
N LYS A 770 -3.46 0.11 -4.40
CA LYS A 770 -2.35 0.52 -5.28
C LYS A 770 -1.06 -0.24 -4.92
N THR A 771 -0.77 -0.38 -3.63
CA THR A 771 0.39 -1.13 -3.12
C THR A 771 0.21 -2.64 -3.34
N ARG A 772 -1.02 -3.15 -3.16
CA ARG A 772 -1.35 -4.57 -3.40
C ARG A 772 -1.38 -4.95 -4.88
N GLN A 773 -1.91 -4.10 -5.77
CA GLN A 773 -1.89 -4.39 -7.21
C GLN A 773 -0.47 -4.35 -7.75
N ALA A 774 0.36 -3.41 -7.34
CA ALA A 774 1.78 -3.41 -7.69
C ALA A 774 2.49 -4.70 -7.24
N ALA A 775 2.18 -5.19 -6.03
CA ALA A 775 2.73 -6.44 -5.51
C ALA A 775 2.20 -7.69 -6.24
N ILE A 776 0.88 -7.80 -6.46
CA ILE A 776 0.26 -8.95 -7.14
C ILE A 776 0.68 -9.02 -8.62
N THR A 777 0.73 -7.89 -9.33
CA THR A 777 1.17 -7.85 -10.73
C THR A 777 2.64 -8.24 -10.87
N LYS A 778 3.45 -7.94 -9.84
CA LYS A 778 4.87 -8.35 -9.75
C LYS A 778 5.00 -9.84 -9.42
N GLU A 779 4.27 -10.35 -8.42
CA GLU A 779 4.24 -11.79 -8.09
C GLU A 779 3.76 -12.64 -9.26
N LEU A 780 2.70 -12.23 -9.97
CA LEU A 780 2.23 -12.93 -11.17
C LEU A 780 3.28 -12.89 -12.29
N SER A 781 3.99 -11.78 -12.47
CA SER A 781 5.09 -11.71 -13.45
C SER A 781 6.28 -12.62 -13.07
N GLU A 782 6.59 -12.71 -11.77
CA GLU A 782 7.66 -13.59 -11.26
C GLU A 782 7.29 -15.07 -11.38
N ILE A 783 6.02 -15.44 -11.15
CA ILE A 783 5.51 -16.81 -11.37
C ILE A 783 5.54 -17.17 -12.86
N VAL A 784 5.11 -16.26 -13.75
CA VAL A 784 5.13 -16.48 -15.20
C VAL A 784 6.57 -16.56 -15.73
N ALA A 785 7.48 -15.74 -15.22
CA ALA A 785 8.90 -15.80 -15.57
C ALA A 785 9.57 -17.09 -15.05
N GLY A 786 9.18 -17.57 -13.87
CA GLY A 786 9.64 -18.85 -13.32
C GLY A 786 9.09 -20.06 -14.09
N ALA A 787 7.85 -20.00 -14.57
CA ALA A 787 7.23 -21.05 -15.39
C ALA A 787 7.78 -21.08 -16.83
N ALA A 788 8.29 -19.96 -17.35
CA ALA A 788 8.94 -19.89 -18.66
C ALA A 788 10.44 -20.27 -18.63
N ALA A 789 11.02 -20.46 -17.43
CA ALA A 789 12.42 -20.85 -17.21
C ALA A 789 12.59 -22.35 -16.88
N VAL A 790 11.49 -23.11 -16.89
CA VAL A 790 11.44 -24.58 -16.92
C VAL A 790 11.11 -24.99 -18.35
#